data_AF-A0A5Q0UFU4-F1
#
_entry.id   AF-A0A5Q0UFU4-F1
#
_cell.length_a   1.000
_cell.length_b   1.000
_cell.length_c   1.000
_cell.angle_alpha   90.00
_cell.angle_beta   90.00
_cell.angle_gamma   90.00
#
_symmetry.space_group_name_H-M   'P 1'
#
loop_
_entity.id
_entity.type
_entity.pdbx_description
1 polymer ?
#
loop_
_entity_poly.entity_id
_entity_poly.type
_entity_poly.pdbx_seq_one_letter_code
_entity_poly.pdbx_strand_id
1 'polypeptide(L)'
;MELTSLDLSILMEDFKELEDGHVQKVYQRGQELTIEIYIPGDGKERLIVGTSHAFLSKYKRDNPMKPPGFCMELRKHLGKVDKINQRGFDRILELQSGDVKLVCEIFGKGNFILVKEGKIIGALRQEEWADRTIEVGEEYVYPEPTTDPRETDDIFEVLDDGEIVRRLASDLSLGGKYAEEICMRTGIEKTTKIEELTDDEKERIRIEAENLIINERSPILYSEDNMPQRAAPFPLETYEEMEKEWFDQFSEALDEYFYRREKKEEERKKREAYEEKKEGIERQLQQQERKIEGLKRSAEENREKAEIIYENYGTLHEIQKAVEEGVKKHEWSEVREKFEESEDELTEKVKGFNEQERFVTAEVDGKNIKLTLGEDLEAIASNYYDKAKESESKIENAKKAKEETEKQLEELNAESIELEEVMEDKTEKREKKWFEKYRWFHSSEGYLILAGRDSNTNDMLVKKHMESNDLYFHADFDGAPSVVVKEGQDCGDATREEAAKAAVTFAKTWKAGIGADDVYYVDPEQVTENPESGEYLAKGAFVIRGERTYMRNVSVEASIGVHEIDEVKVPMCGPESAIDENCESYVTLKPGHTKKSEIAKKIQGRLDKELDLDYIIRALPPGKSDIKE
;
A
#
# COMPACT_ATOMS: atom_id res chain seq x y z
N MET A 1 15.34 -9.92 10.46
CA MET A 1 16.13 -11.16 10.60
C MET A 1 17.37 -11.03 9.73
N GLU A 2 18.51 -11.53 10.18
CA GLU A 2 19.71 -11.67 9.33
C GLU A 2 19.89 -13.14 9.00
N LEU A 3 20.17 -13.45 7.73
CA LEU A 3 20.54 -14.80 7.32
C LEU A 3 21.92 -15.16 7.85
N THR A 4 22.08 -16.42 8.23
CA THR A 4 23.37 -17.07 8.51
C THR A 4 23.95 -17.73 7.25
N SER A 5 25.18 -18.22 7.32
CA SER A 5 25.75 -19.03 6.24
C SER A 5 24.98 -20.33 6.03
N LEU A 6 24.47 -20.92 7.12
CA LEU A 6 23.60 -22.09 7.07
C LEU A 6 22.30 -21.77 6.32
N ASP A 7 21.62 -20.67 6.66
CA ASP A 7 20.40 -20.26 5.97
C ASP A 7 20.61 -20.12 4.46
N LEU A 8 21.69 -19.44 4.05
CA LEU A 8 22.02 -19.27 2.64
C LEU A 8 22.33 -20.62 1.97
N SER A 9 23.02 -21.53 2.67
CA SER A 9 23.35 -22.84 2.13
C SER A 9 22.10 -23.67 1.82
N ILE A 10 21.06 -23.57 2.65
CA ILE A 10 19.77 -24.24 2.47
C ILE A 10 18.99 -23.58 1.34
N LEU A 11 18.98 -22.25 1.27
CA LEU A 11 18.34 -21.49 0.17
C LEU A 11 18.94 -21.81 -1.21
N MET A 12 20.12 -22.41 -1.29
CA MET A 12 20.66 -22.84 -2.59
C MET A 12 19.82 -23.93 -3.23
N GLU A 13 19.02 -24.68 -2.46
CA GLU A 13 18.06 -25.65 -3.00
C GLU A 13 16.97 -24.91 -3.80
N ASP A 14 16.40 -23.85 -3.23
CA ASP A 14 15.41 -22.99 -3.91
C ASP A 14 16.03 -22.24 -5.10
N PHE A 15 17.22 -21.65 -4.91
CA PHE A 15 17.80 -20.77 -5.92
C PHE A 15 18.25 -21.50 -7.18
N LYS A 16 18.53 -22.81 -7.11
CA LYS A 16 18.86 -23.63 -8.29
C LYS A 16 17.76 -23.60 -9.35
N GLU A 17 16.50 -23.37 -8.96
CA GLU A 17 15.38 -23.19 -9.91
C GLU A 17 15.61 -22.02 -10.87
N LEU A 18 16.44 -21.04 -10.49
CA LEU A 18 16.77 -19.89 -11.32
C LEU A 18 17.80 -20.19 -12.42
N GLU A 19 18.51 -21.32 -12.34
CA GLU A 19 19.47 -21.73 -13.36
C GLU A 19 18.78 -21.94 -14.71
N ASP A 20 19.49 -21.67 -15.80
CA ASP A 20 18.95 -21.60 -17.15
C ASP A 20 17.89 -20.51 -17.41
N GLY A 21 17.45 -19.80 -16.37
CA GLY A 21 16.57 -18.65 -16.46
C GLY A 21 17.22 -17.44 -17.15
N HIS A 22 16.39 -16.50 -17.60
CA HIS A 22 16.83 -15.27 -18.24
C HIS A 22 16.44 -14.05 -17.41
N VAL A 23 17.43 -13.27 -16.97
CA VAL A 23 17.21 -12.00 -16.26
C VAL A 23 16.48 -11.04 -17.19
N GLN A 24 15.24 -10.70 -16.85
CA GLN A 24 14.41 -9.78 -17.64
C GLN A 24 14.52 -8.34 -17.13
N LYS A 25 14.51 -8.18 -15.81
CA LYS A 25 14.52 -6.88 -15.16
C LYS A 25 15.27 -6.96 -13.85
N VAL A 26 15.98 -5.87 -13.54
CA VAL A 26 16.58 -5.66 -12.23
C VAL A 26 16.03 -4.37 -11.66
N TYR A 27 15.62 -4.38 -10.41
CA TYR A 27 15.19 -3.19 -9.67
C TYR A 27 16.06 -3.04 -8.42
N GLN A 28 16.16 -1.81 -7.91
CA GLN A 28 16.92 -1.51 -6.70
C GLN A 28 16.11 -0.59 -5.81
N ARG A 29 15.91 -0.98 -4.54
CA ARG A 29 15.24 -0.20 -3.48
C ARG A 29 16.21 0.05 -2.36
N GLY A 30 16.78 1.25 -2.31
CA GLY A 30 17.86 1.53 -1.37
C GLY A 30 19.02 0.55 -1.57
N GLN A 31 19.16 -0.41 -0.65
CA GLN A 31 20.22 -1.41 -0.59
C GLN A 31 19.74 -2.83 -0.90
N GLU A 32 18.52 -2.97 -1.43
CA GLU A 32 17.96 -4.25 -1.86
C GLU A 32 17.83 -4.28 -3.39
N LEU A 33 18.14 -5.44 -3.98
CA LEU A 33 17.91 -5.76 -5.38
C LEU A 33 16.70 -6.68 -5.53
N THR A 34 15.93 -6.46 -6.59
CA THR A 34 14.93 -7.41 -7.09
C THR A 34 15.31 -7.78 -8.51
N ILE A 35 15.67 -9.04 -8.73
CA ILE A 35 16.04 -9.57 -10.05
C ILE A 35 14.89 -10.44 -10.55
N GLU A 36 14.14 -9.95 -11.53
CA GLU A 36 13.10 -10.75 -12.20
C GLU A 36 13.74 -11.65 -13.25
N ILE A 37 13.59 -12.96 -13.05
CA ILE A 37 14.17 -14.01 -13.89
C ILE A 37 13.02 -14.77 -14.53
N TYR A 38 13.05 -14.91 -15.85
CA TYR A 38 12.09 -15.73 -16.58
C TYR A 38 12.68 -17.12 -16.79
N ILE A 39 12.00 -18.13 -16.24
CA ILE A 39 12.35 -19.54 -16.37
C ILE A 39 11.45 -20.13 -17.47
N PRO A 40 12.02 -20.68 -18.56
CA PRO A 40 11.23 -21.33 -19.60
C PRO A 40 10.42 -22.51 -19.04
N GLY A 41 9.09 -22.44 -19.12
CA GLY A 41 8.20 -23.48 -18.57
C GLY A 41 7.53 -23.03 -17.27
N ASP A 42 8.32 -22.51 -16.32
CA ASP A 42 7.86 -22.23 -14.95
C ASP A 42 7.45 -20.77 -14.72
N GLY A 43 7.75 -19.89 -15.68
CA GLY A 43 7.24 -18.52 -15.68
C GLY A 43 8.24 -17.53 -15.11
N LYS A 44 7.83 -16.69 -14.16
CA LYS A 44 8.66 -15.57 -13.68
C LYS A 44 8.86 -15.66 -12.18
N GLU A 45 10.12 -15.81 -11.80
CA GLU A 45 10.57 -15.74 -10.41
C GLU A 45 11.25 -14.41 -10.11
N ARG A 46 11.27 -14.04 -8.82
CA ARG A 46 11.96 -12.84 -8.35
C ARG A 46 12.95 -13.20 -7.26
N LEU A 47 14.23 -13.05 -7.56
CA LEU A 47 15.25 -13.12 -6.53
C LEU A 47 15.34 -11.76 -5.82
N ILE A 48 15.02 -11.74 -4.54
CA ILE A 48 15.22 -10.59 -3.65
C ILE A 48 16.58 -10.78 -2.97
N VAL A 49 17.43 -9.75 -3.01
CA VAL A 49 18.73 -9.75 -2.32
C VAL A 49 18.93 -8.42 -1.61
N GLY A 50 18.90 -8.44 -0.29
CA GLY A 50 19.28 -7.33 0.59
C GLY A 50 20.65 -7.52 1.22
N THR A 51 21.04 -6.61 2.10
CA THR A 51 22.32 -6.67 2.83
C THR A 51 22.33 -7.72 3.94
N SER A 52 21.16 -8.23 4.32
CA SER A 52 20.96 -9.21 5.40
C SER A 52 20.13 -10.42 4.99
N HIS A 53 19.60 -10.45 3.76
CA HIS A 53 18.64 -11.46 3.32
C HIS A 53 18.73 -11.73 1.83
N ALA A 54 18.34 -12.93 1.44
CA ALA A 54 18.08 -13.33 0.06
C ALA A 54 16.97 -14.39 0.06
N PHE A 55 16.03 -14.33 -0.88
CA PHE A 55 14.96 -15.33 -1.05
C PHE A 55 14.25 -15.15 -2.40
N LEU A 56 13.52 -16.17 -2.84
CA LEU A 56 12.60 -16.07 -3.96
C LEU A 56 11.27 -15.48 -3.50
N SER A 57 10.69 -14.57 -4.30
CA SER A 57 9.45 -13.88 -3.96
C SER A 57 8.41 -13.99 -5.06
N LYS A 58 7.22 -14.46 -4.67
CA LYS A 58 6.03 -14.47 -5.55
C LYS A 58 5.37 -13.09 -5.56
N TYR A 59 5.59 -12.27 -4.54
CA TYR A 59 5.01 -10.93 -4.43
C TYR A 59 5.61 -9.94 -5.44
N LYS A 60 4.72 -9.17 -6.07
CA LYS A 60 5.13 -7.97 -6.79
C LYS A 60 5.33 -6.85 -5.80
N ARG A 61 6.50 -6.23 -5.85
CA ARG A 61 6.80 -5.07 -5.04
C ARG A 61 6.69 -3.77 -5.88
N ASP A 62 6.36 -2.64 -5.25
CA ASP A 62 6.31 -1.30 -5.88
C ASP A 62 7.68 -0.69 -6.24
N ASN A 63 8.17 -0.96 -7.45
CA ASN A 63 9.55 -0.64 -7.82
C ASN A 63 9.71 0.84 -8.22
N PRO A 64 10.85 1.48 -7.89
CA PRO A 64 11.08 2.88 -8.25
C PRO A 64 11.08 3.08 -9.76
N MET A 65 10.46 4.17 -10.23
CA MET A 65 10.32 4.46 -11.66
C MET A 65 11.67 4.72 -12.37
N LYS A 66 12.67 5.25 -11.64
CA LYS A 66 14.00 5.52 -12.18
C LYS A 66 15.03 4.58 -11.54
N PRO A 67 15.64 3.67 -12.30
CA PRO A 67 16.67 2.77 -11.77
C PRO A 67 17.96 3.56 -11.46
N PRO A 68 18.59 3.34 -10.29
CA PRO A 68 19.91 3.88 -9.96
C PRO A 68 21.02 3.43 -10.93
N GLY A 69 22.18 4.09 -10.90
CA GLY A 69 23.31 3.81 -11.79
C GLY A 69 23.79 2.36 -11.74
N PHE A 70 23.97 1.80 -10.53
CA PHE A 70 24.36 0.39 -10.36
C PHE A 70 23.33 -0.59 -10.92
N CYS A 71 22.04 -0.34 -10.68
CA CYS A 71 20.92 -1.11 -11.25
C CYS A 71 20.96 -1.14 -12.80
N MET A 72 21.35 -0.03 -13.43
CA MET A 72 21.52 0.03 -14.88
C MET A 72 22.69 -0.82 -15.39
N GLU A 73 23.81 -0.88 -14.65
CA GLU A 73 24.94 -1.73 -15.02
C GLU A 73 24.56 -3.21 -14.94
N LEU A 74 23.82 -3.62 -13.89
CA LEU A 74 23.27 -4.98 -13.78
C LEU A 74 22.40 -5.34 -14.99
N ARG A 75 21.47 -4.46 -15.39
CA ARG A 75 20.58 -4.70 -16.55
C ARG A 75 21.32 -4.83 -17.87
N LYS A 76 22.45 -4.15 -18.02
CA LYS A 76 23.25 -4.13 -19.25
C LYS A 76 24.08 -5.40 -19.40
N HIS A 77 24.44 -6.04 -18.29
CA HIS A 77 25.44 -7.10 -18.25
C HIS A 77 24.91 -8.47 -17.82
N LEU A 78 23.83 -8.53 -17.04
CA LEU A 78 23.18 -9.80 -16.68
C LEU A 78 22.22 -10.25 -17.79
N GLY A 79 22.31 -11.52 -18.16
CA GLY A 79 21.48 -12.17 -19.17
C GLY A 79 20.98 -13.53 -18.70
N LYS A 80 21.40 -14.60 -19.36
CA LYS A 80 21.10 -15.97 -18.93
C LYS A 80 21.82 -16.27 -17.61
N VAL A 81 21.13 -16.87 -16.65
CA VAL A 81 21.71 -17.37 -15.40
C VAL A 81 22.34 -18.72 -15.69
N ASP A 82 23.67 -18.78 -15.71
CA ASP A 82 24.39 -20.02 -15.98
C ASP A 82 24.62 -20.85 -14.72
N LYS A 83 24.78 -20.17 -13.59
CA LYS A 83 24.98 -20.80 -12.30
C LYS A 83 24.62 -19.85 -11.17
N ILE A 84 24.04 -20.38 -10.10
CA ILE A 84 23.88 -19.67 -8.85
C ILE A 84 24.40 -20.52 -7.70
N ASN A 85 25.25 -19.94 -6.86
CA ASN A 85 25.88 -20.70 -5.79
C ASN A 85 26.29 -19.81 -4.61
N GLN A 86 26.38 -20.44 -3.45
CA GLN A 86 27.09 -19.91 -2.31
C GLN A 86 28.61 -20.05 -2.55
N ARG A 87 29.38 -19.04 -2.13
CA ARG A 87 30.85 -19.13 -2.09
C ARG A 87 31.27 -19.69 -0.72
N GLY A 88 31.84 -20.90 -0.72
CA GLY A 88 32.22 -21.60 0.53
C GLY A 88 31.02 -21.78 1.46
N PHE A 89 31.26 -21.71 2.77
CA PHE A 89 30.22 -21.59 3.79
C PHE A 89 30.13 -20.17 4.36
N ASP A 90 30.18 -19.18 3.45
CA ASP A 90 30.02 -17.76 3.77
C ASP A 90 28.68 -17.22 3.28
N ARG A 91 28.32 -16.04 3.79
CA ARG A 91 27.13 -15.27 3.38
C ARG A 91 27.40 -14.50 2.08
N ILE A 92 27.89 -15.20 1.07
CA ILE A 92 28.23 -14.66 -0.25
C ILE A 92 27.47 -15.45 -1.31
N LEU A 93 26.54 -14.78 -1.98
CA LEU A 93 25.78 -15.32 -3.10
C LEU A 93 26.43 -14.91 -4.41
N GLU A 94 26.67 -15.86 -5.30
CA GLU A 94 27.21 -15.64 -6.64
C GLU A 94 26.17 -16.01 -7.69
N LEU A 95 25.93 -15.11 -8.64
CA LEU A 95 25.13 -15.37 -9.84
C LEU A 95 26.01 -15.15 -11.07
N GLN A 96 26.26 -16.23 -11.81
CA GLN A 96 27.06 -16.22 -13.03
C GLN A 96 26.19 -16.02 -14.27
N SER A 97 26.62 -15.13 -15.16
CA SER A 97 26.00 -14.85 -16.46
C SER A 97 27.07 -14.57 -17.52
N GLY A 98 27.43 -15.58 -18.30
CA GLY A 98 28.50 -15.55 -19.29
C GLY A 98 29.86 -15.27 -18.65
N ASP A 99 30.51 -14.20 -19.09
CA ASP A 99 31.78 -13.67 -18.56
C ASP A 99 31.58 -12.71 -17.38
N VAL A 100 30.34 -12.49 -16.95
CA VAL A 100 29.94 -11.60 -15.87
C VAL A 100 29.51 -12.41 -14.65
N LYS A 101 29.85 -11.92 -13.46
CA LYS A 101 29.42 -12.46 -12.18
C LYS A 101 28.88 -11.35 -11.30
N LEU A 102 27.69 -11.53 -10.76
CA LEU A 102 27.18 -10.73 -9.65
C LEU A 102 27.55 -11.42 -8.33
N VAL A 103 28.32 -10.75 -7.50
CA VAL A 103 28.70 -11.19 -6.15
C VAL A 103 27.94 -10.36 -5.14
N CYS A 104 27.16 -11.01 -4.29
CA CYS A 104 26.37 -10.38 -3.25
C CYS A 104 26.91 -10.78 -1.88
N GLU A 105 27.57 -9.85 -1.20
CA GLU A 105 28.05 -9.99 0.17
C GLU A 105 26.93 -9.60 1.14
N ILE A 106 26.38 -10.57 1.87
CA ILE A 106 25.18 -10.45 2.72
C ILE A 106 25.59 -10.46 4.21
N PHE A 107 26.63 -9.71 4.54
CA PHE A 107 27.16 -9.59 5.90
C PHE A 107 27.62 -8.17 6.21
N GLY A 108 27.64 -7.80 7.50
CA GLY A 108 28.02 -6.46 7.94
C GLY A 108 27.12 -5.39 7.33
N LYS A 109 27.69 -4.41 6.61
CA LYS A 109 26.89 -3.43 5.87
C LYS A 109 26.32 -4.00 4.56
N GLY A 110 26.84 -5.12 4.07
CA GLY A 110 26.55 -5.75 2.79
C GLY A 110 27.09 -4.97 1.58
N ASN A 111 27.37 -5.67 0.49
CA ASN A 111 27.77 -5.05 -0.78
C ASN A 111 27.41 -5.93 -1.97
N PHE A 112 27.08 -5.31 -3.11
CA PHE A 112 26.81 -6.03 -4.36
C PHE A 112 27.81 -5.57 -5.40
N ILE A 113 28.56 -6.51 -5.96
CA ILE A 113 29.68 -6.25 -6.84
C ILE A 113 29.43 -6.98 -8.15
N LEU A 114 29.46 -6.24 -9.24
CA LEU A 114 29.40 -6.78 -10.58
C LEU A 114 30.82 -6.90 -11.13
N VAL A 115 31.23 -8.12 -11.42
CA VAL A 115 32.58 -8.48 -11.86
C VAL A 115 32.52 -9.01 -13.29
N LYS A 116 33.43 -8.56 -14.14
CA LYS A 116 33.59 -9.05 -15.52
C LYS A 116 35.06 -9.37 -15.77
N GLU A 117 35.36 -10.59 -16.21
CA GLU A 117 36.74 -11.05 -16.43
C GLU A 117 37.68 -10.77 -15.23
N GLY A 118 37.17 -10.95 -14.00
CA GLY A 118 37.91 -10.71 -12.76
C GLY A 118 37.95 -9.25 -12.28
N LYS A 119 37.51 -8.28 -13.11
CA LYS A 119 37.51 -6.85 -12.75
C LYS A 119 36.15 -6.35 -12.32
N ILE A 120 36.13 -5.45 -11.35
CA ILE A 120 34.91 -4.79 -10.87
C ILE A 120 34.44 -3.79 -11.93
N ILE A 121 33.25 -4.02 -12.48
CA ILE A 121 32.61 -3.11 -13.45
C ILE A 121 31.46 -2.30 -12.83
N GLY A 122 30.97 -2.70 -11.65
CA GLY A 122 30.01 -1.95 -10.87
C GLY A 122 30.01 -2.41 -9.43
N ALA A 123 29.72 -1.51 -8.50
CA ALA A 123 29.54 -1.86 -7.09
C ALA A 123 28.43 -1.00 -6.49
N LEU A 124 27.64 -1.59 -5.58
CA LEU A 124 26.66 -0.84 -4.79
C LEU A 124 27.37 0.18 -3.89
N ARG A 125 28.52 -0.21 -3.32
CA ARG A 125 29.42 0.65 -2.54
C ARG A 125 30.87 0.41 -2.94
N GLN A 126 31.61 1.51 -3.07
CA GLN A 126 33.06 1.47 -3.18
C GLN A 126 33.64 1.69 -1.78
N GLU A 127 34.48 0.76 -1.32
CA GLU A 127 35.04 0.73 0.03
C GLU A 127 36.48 0.19 -0.03
N GLU A 128 37.33 0.74 0.84
CA GLU A 128 38.72 0.31 1.01
C GLU A 128 38.86 -0.25 2.44
N TRP A 129 39.31 -1.51 2.53
CA TRP A 129 39.66 -2.18 3.78
C TRP A 129 41.17 -2.39 3.87
N ALA A 130 41.64 -2.84 5.03
CA ALA A 130 43.06 -3.12 5.23
C ALA A 130 43.59 -4.24 4.31
N ASP A 131 42.73 -5.18 3.95
CA ASP A 131 43.01 -6.42 3.24
C ASP A 131 42.51 -6.42 1.78
N ARG A 132 41.54 -5.57 1.43
CA ARG A 132 40.97 -5.51 0.07
C ARG A 132 40.39 -4.14 -0.29
N THR A 133 40.37 -3.83 -1.58
CA THR A 133 39.73 -2.62 -2.14
C THR A 133 38.64 -3.01 -3.11
N ILE A 134 37.46 -2.40 -2.97
CA ILE A 134 36.34 -2.55 -3.91
C ILE A 134 36.16 -1.22 -4.62
N GLU A 135 36.79 -1.08 -5.79
CA GLU A 135 36.68 0.09 -6.66
C GLU A 135 36.48 -0.35 -8.12
N VAL A 136 35.70 0.41 -8.89
CA VAL A 136 35.42 0.08 -10.28
C VAL A 136 36.71 0.21 -11.11
N GLY A 137 37.08 -0.86 -11.81
CA GLY A 137 38.30 -0.99 -12.61
C GLY A 137 39.35 -1.90 -11.99
N GLU A 138 39.29 -2.12 -10.67
CA GLU A 138 40.21 -2.98 -9.93
C GLU A 138 39.81 -4.47 -10.01
N GLU A 139 40.74 -5.36 -9.66
CA GLU A 139 40.49 -6.80 -9.57
C GLU A 139 39.69 -7.12 -8.31
N TYR A 140 38.64 -7.94 -8.42
CA TYR A 140 37.83 -8.33 -7.26
C TYR A 140 38.54 -9.39 -6.43
N VAL A 141 38.67 -9.13 -5.13
CA VAL A 141 39.25 -10.06 -4.16
C VAL A 141 38.19 -10.45 -3.13
N TYR A 142 37.98 -11.75 -2.97
CA TYR A 142 37.09 -12.30 -1.95
C TYR A 142 37.63 -12.00 -0.55
N PRO A 143 36.76 -11.89 0.47
CA PRO A 143 37.21 -11.89 1.85
C PRO A 143 37.88 -13.25 2.17
N GLU A 144 38.63 -13.28 3.27
CA GLU A 144 39.25 -14.53 3.73
C GLU A 144 38.16 -15.59 3.98
N PRO A 145 38.32 -16.81 3.43
CA PRO A 145 37.31 -17.85 3.55
C PRO A 145 37.23 -18.35 4.99
N THR A 146 36.01 -18.61 5.46
CA THR A 146 35.78 -19.35 6.70
C THR A 146 35.80 -20.86 6.46
N THR A 147 35.98 -21.64 7.54
CA THR A 147 35.93 -23.10 7.48
C THR A 147 34.56 -23.57 7.02
N ASP A 148 34.52 -24.50 6.05
CA ASP A 148 33.27 -25.12 5.60
C ASP A 148 32.96 -26.36 6.45
N PRO A 149 31.93 -26.32 7.32
CA PRO A 149 31.58 -27.47 8.16
C PRO A 149 31.06 -28.66 7.34
N ARG A 150 30.67 -28.46 6.06
CA ARG A 150 30.24 -29.55 5.17
C ARG A 150 31.39 -30.37 4.61
N GLU A 151 32.61 -29.82 4.64
CA GLU A 151 33.81 -30.48 4.13
C GLU A 151 34.67 -31.12 5.24
N THR A 152 34.20 -31.08 6.50
CA THR A 152 34.94 -31.56 7.67
C THR A 152 34.31 -32.84 8.22
N ASP A 153 35.11 -33.90 8.42
CA ASP A 153 34.63 -35.18 8.98
C ASP A 153 34.35 -35.10 10.50
N ASP A 154 35.11 -34.27 11.23
CA ASP A 154 34.90 -33.97 12.65
C ASP A 154 35.03 -32.48 12.91
N ILE A 155 33.91 -31.84 13.24
CA ILE A 155 33.86 -30.40 13.53
C ILE A 155 34.80 -30.02 14.69
N PHE A 156 35.11 -30.91 15.64
CA PHE A 156 36.01 -30.60 16.74
C PHE A 156 37.48 -30.50 16.34
N GLU A 157 37.87 -30.94 15.14
CA GLU A 157 39.21 -30.71 14.61
C GLU A 157 39.45 -29.24 14.22
N VAL A 158 38.38 -28.48 13.98
CA VAL A 158 38.44 -27.09 13.53
C VAL A 158 37.96 -26.08 14.57
N LEU A 159 37.37 -26.54 15.68
CA LEU A 159 36.95 -25.66 16.78
C LEU A 159 38.15 -25.28 17.66
N ASP A 160 38.31 -23.99 17.91
CA ASP A 160 39.30 -23.46 18.86
C ASP A 160 38.85 -23.62 20.33
N ASP A 161 39.79 -23.53 21.27
CA ASP A 161 39.50 -23.51 22.70
C ASP A 161 38.52 -22.37 23.11
N GLY A 162 37.65 -22.65 24.08
CA GLY A 162 36.68 -21.69 24.63
C GLY A 162 35.25 -22.20 24.74
N GLU A 163 34.30 -21.27 24.89
CA GLU A 163 32.87 -21.57 25.08
C GLU A 163 32.25 -22.17 23.80
N ILE A 164 31.55 -23.30 23.94
CA ILE A 164 31.04 -24.09 22.81
C ILE A 164 30.16 -23.28 21.86
N VAL A 165 29.19 -22.50 22.37
CA VAL A 165 28.30 -21.69 21.51
C VAL A 165 29.06 -20.66 20.70
N ARG A 166 30.05 -20.00 21.32
CA ARG A 166 30.86 -18.99 20.62
C ARG A 166 31.63 -19.62 19.47
N ARG A 167 32.17 -20.82 19.69
CA ARG A 167 33.02 -21.55 18.74
C ARG A 167 32.22 -22.16 17.60
N LEU A 168 31.10 -22.80 17.91
CA LEU A 168 30.14 -23.23 16.88
C LEU A 168 29.66 -22.04 16.03
N ALA A 169 29.45 -20.87 16.63
CA ALA A 169 29.00 -19.69 15.91
C ALA A 169 30.07 -19.06 15.00
N SER A 170 31.31 -18.91 15.49
CA SER A 170 32.39 -18.24 14.75
C SER A 170 33.16 -19.18 13.84
N ASP A 171 33.54 -20.35 14.32
CA ASP A 171 34.52 -21.21 13.66
C ASP A 171 33.84 -22.08 12.58
N LEU A 172 32.55 -22.39 12.74
CA LEU A 172 31.73 -23.10 11.74
C LEU A 172 30.78 -22.17 10.97
N SER A 173 30.82 -20.86 11.20
CA SER A 173 29.94 -19.87 10.54
C SER A 173 28.42 -20.16 10.65
N LEU A 174 27.99 -20.93 11.66
CA LEU A 174 26.58 -21.25 11.91
C LEU A 174 25.81 -20.04 12.46
N GLY A 175 26.49 -19.09 13.09
CA GLY A 175 25.88 -17.97 13.80
C GLY A 175 25.30 -18.37 15.16
N GLY A 176 25.20 -17.38 16.06
CA GLY A 176 24.90 -17.62 17.47
C GLY A 176 23.58 -18.36 17.72
N LYS A 177 22.56 -18.10 16.91
CA LYS A 177 21.23 -18.70 17.07
C LYS A 177 21.21 -20.21 16.80
N TYR A 178 21.89 -20.68 15.75
CA TYR A 178 21.97 -22.11 15.46
C TYR A 178 22.95 -22.81 16.39
N ALA A 179 24.01 -22.13 16.83
CA ALA A 179 24.90 -22.65 17.87
C ALA A 179 24.17 -22.86 19.22
N GLU A 180 23.32 -21.92 19.63
CA GLU A 180 22.45 -22.06 20.81
C GLU A 180 21.45 -23.20 20.65
N GLU A 181 20.84 -23.34 19.47
CA GLU A 181 19.91 -24.43 19.17
C GLU A 181 20.57 -25.81 19.31
N ILE A 182 21.79 -25.99 18.78
CA ILE A 182 22.55 -27.24 18.93
C ILE A 182 22.76 -27.57 20.41
N CYS A 183 23.16 -26.58 21.21
CA CYS A 183 23.38 -26.77 22.64
C CYS A 183 22.07 -27.11 23.39
N MET A 184 20.97 -26.47 23.01
CA MET A 184 19.64 -26.71 23.57
C MET A 184 19.18 -28.15 23.30
N ARG A 185 19.22 -28.59 22.05
CA ARG A 185 18.82 -29.95 21.62
C ARG A 185 19.69 -31.05 22.23
N THR A 186 20.98 -30.77 22.44
CA THR A 186 21.93 -31.73 23.02
C THR A 186 21.97 -31.71 24.56
N GLY A 187 21.27 -30.76 25.19
CA GLY A 187 21.23 -30.57 26.63
C GLY A 187 22.54 -30.06 27.25
N ILE A 188 23.37 -29.37 26.46
CA ILE A 188 24.69 -28.88 26.88
C ILE A 188 24.59 -27.39 27.23
N GLU A 189 25.13 -26.98 28.38
CA GLU A 189 25.12 -25.57 28.75
C GLU A 189 25.95 -24.73 27.79
N LYS A 190 25.42 -23.57 27.38
CA LYS A 190 26.01 -22.68 26.36
C LYS A 190 27.41 -22.16 26.67
N THR A 191 27.76 -22.07 27.95
CA THR A 191 29.06 -21.58 28.43
C THR A 191 30.05 -22.71 28.73
N THR A 192 29.67 -23.97 28.50
CA THR A 192 30.57 -25.11 28.65
C THR A 192 31.77 -24.92 27.73
N LYS A 193 32.97 -25.16 28.24
CA LYS A 193 34.18 -25.08 27.43
C LYS A 193 34.40 -26.35 26.65
N ILE A 194 34.94 -26.24 25.43
CA ILE A 194 35.23 -27.41 24.58
C ILE A 194 36.15 -28.41 25.27
N GLU A 195 37.12 -27.91 26.05
CA GLU A 195 38.07 -28.75 26.79
C GLU A 195 37.41 -29.55 27.95
N GLU A 196 36.23 -29.14 28.39
CA GLU A 196 35.46 -29.75 29.47
C GLU A 196 34.43 -30.78 28.96
N LEU A 197 34.19 -30.84 27.64
CA LEU A 197 33.23 -31.75 27.03
C LEU A 197 33.74 -33.20 27.04
N THR A 198 32.88 -34.11 27.45
CA THR A 198 33.09 -35.56 27.32
C THR A 198 32.98 -36.02 25.86
N ASP A 199 33.57 -37.16 25.53
CA ASP A 199 33.48 -37.71 24.16
C ASP A 199 32.02 -37.98 23.75
N ASP A 200 31.17 -38.40 24.69
CA ASP A 200 29.74 -38.59 24.46
C ASP A 200 29.01 -37.27 24.16
N GLU A 201 29.39 -36.17 24.81
CA GLU A 201 28.83 -34.83 24.54
C GLU A 201 29.28 -34.31 23.17
N LYS A 202 30.56 -34.50 22.83
CA LYS A 202 31.08 -34.14 21.51
C LYS A 202 30.35 -34.89 20.40
N GLU A 203 30.13 -36.19 20.59
CA GLU A 203 29.39 -36.99 19.62
C GLU A 203 27.94 -36.51 19.43
N ARG A 204 27.24 -36.15 20.52
CA ARG A 204 25.89 -35.56 20.42
C ARG A 204 25.89 -34.24 19.65
N ILE A 205 26.84 -33.35 19.92
CA ILE A 205 26.98 -32.06 19.20
C ILE A 205 27.26 -32.32 17.71
N ARG A 206 28.15 -33.27 17.40
CA ARG A 206 28.52 -33.60 16.01
C ARG A 206 27.32 -34.08 15.20
N ILE A 207 26.57 -35.05 15.75
CA ILE A 207 25.38 -35.59 15.10
C ILE A 207 24.33 -34.49 14.89
N GLU A 208 24.10 -33.64 15.90
CA GLU A 208 23.10 -32.58 15.81
C GLU A 208 23.52 -31.51 14.79
N ALA A 209 24.78 -31.08 14.80
CA ALA A 209 25.31 -30.13 13.82
C ALA A 209 25.19 -30.67 12.38
N GLU A 210 25.56 -31.93 12.16
CA GLU A 210 25.41 -32.59 10.86
C GLU A 210 23.94 -32.65 10.42
N ASN A 211 23.03 -32.97 11.35
CA ASN A 211 21.59 -33.04 11.10
C ASN A 211 21.03 -31.69 10.64
N LEU A 212 21.36 -30.60 11.35
CA LEU A 212 20.92 -29.24 10.99
C LEU A 212 21.48 -28.78 9.63
N ILE A 213 22.73 -29.14 9.33
CA ILE A 213 23.40 -28.70 8.09
C ILE A 213 22.85 -29.47 6.87
N ILE A 214 22.72 -30.78 6.98
CA ILE A 214 22.51 -31.66 5.81
C ILE A 214 21.07 -32.14 5.68
N ASN A 215 20.44 -32.55 6.78
CA ASN A 215 19.26 -33.42 6.70
C ASN A 215 17.94 -32.69 6.99
N GLU A 216 17.95 -31.69 7.86
CA GLU A 216 16.71 -31.08 8.34
C GLU A 216 16.19 -30.02 7.37
N ARG A 217 15.05 -30.30 6.74
CA ARG A 217 14.33 -29.39 5.85
C ARG A 217 12.86 -29.42 6.23
N SER A 218 12.41 -28.41 6.96
CA SER A 218 10.98 -28.21 7.24
C SER A 218 10.73 -26.73 7.52
N PRO A 219 10.68 -25.91 6.45
CA PRO A 219 10.54 -24.46 6.57
C PRO A 219 9.33 -24.04 7.39
N ILE A 220 9.55 -23.06 8.26
CA ILE A 220 8.56 -22.63 9.25
C ILE A 220 8.67 -21.13 9.53
N LEU A 221 7.52 -20.50 9.73
CA LEU A 221 7.40 -19.13 10.22
C LEU A 221 6.83 -19.15 11.64
N TYR A 222 7.55 -18.50 12.56
CA TYR A 222 7.12 -18.25 13.92
C TYR A 222 6.51 -16.86 14.06
N SER A 223 5.32 -16.80 14.64
CA SER A 223 4.58 -15.56 14.89
C SER A 223 4.13 -15.43 16.34
N GLU A 224 4.01 -14.18 16.80
CA GLU A 224 3.46 -13.82 18.11
C GLU A 224 2.57 -12.58 17.91
N ASP A 225 1.32 -12.61 18.40
CA ASP A 225 0.33 -11.54 18.19
C ASP A 225 0.16 -11.13 16.72
N ASN A 226 0.04 -12.11 15.81
CA ASN A 226 0.00 -11.92 14.35
C ASN A 226 1.24 -11.19 13.78
N MET A 227 2.35 -11.16 14.52
CA MET A 227 3.62 -10.60 14.06
C MET A 227 4.66 -11.66 13.77
N PRO A 228 5.23 -11.70 12.55
CA PRO A 228 6.30 -12.62 12.24
C PRO A 228 7.57 -12.28 13.04
N GLN A 229 7.97 -13.21 13.89
CA GLN A 229 9.16 -13.11 14.73
C GLN A 229 10.38 -13.70 14.04
N ARG A 230 10.22 -14.86 13.38
CA ARG A 230 11.32 -15.56 12.72
C ARG A 230 10.85 -16.54 11.65
N ALA A 231 11.46 -16.49 10.48
CA ALA A 231 11.47 -17.63 9.55
C ALA A 231 12.67 -18.53 9.87
N ALA A 232 12.52 -19.84 9.73
CA ALA A 232 13.60 -20.80 9.89
C ALA A 232 13.48 -21.93 8.83
N PRO A 233 14.60 -22.51 8.40
CA PRO A 233 14.59 -23.62 7.44
C PRO A 233 14.11 -24.94 8.06
N PHE A 234 14.05 -25.00 9.39
CA PHE A 234 13.59 -26.13 10.18
C PHE A 234 13.09 -25.65 11.57
N PRO A 235 12.35 -26.49 12.31
CA PRO A 235 11.85 -26.15 13.64
C PRO A 235 12.94 -25.84 14.64
N LEU A 236 12.77 -24.80 15.43
CA LEU A 236 13.67 -24.39 16.51
C LEU A 236 12.96 -24.53 17.85
N GLU A 237 13.56 -25.25 18.80
CA GLU A 237 13.04 -25.39 20.16
C GLU A 237 12.96 -24.03 20.86
N THR A 238 13.87 -23.11 20.51
CA THR A 238 13.90 -21.73 21.00
C THR A 238 12.57 -20.97 20.78
N TYR A 239 11.77 -21.37 19.78
CA TYR A 239 10.51 -20.70 19.40
C TYR A 239 9.29 -21.63 19.54
N GLU A 240 9.40 -22.71 20.33
CA GLU A 240 8.39 -23.76 20.38
C GLU A 240 7.00 -23.27 20.83
N GLU A 241 6.94 -22.27 21.71
CA GLU A 241 5.70 -21.71 22.25
C GLU A 241 4.98 -20.71 21.32
N MET A 242 5.62 -20.31 20.23
CA MET A 242 5.04 -19.35 19.26
C MET A 242 4.07 -20.02 18.30
N GLU A 243 3.23 -19.22 17.63
CA GLU A 243 2.38 -19.69 16.53
C GLU A 243 3.25 -20.11 15.34
N LYS A 244 2.87 -21.22 14.69
CA LYS A 244 3.68 -21.91 13.67
C LYS A 244 2.91 -22.03 12.36
N GLU A 245 3.55 -21.61 11.27
CA GLU A 245 3.05 -21.76 9.91
C GLU A 245 4.11 -22.46 9.06
N TRP A 246 3.76 -23.56 8.40
CA TRP A 246 4.69 -24.42 7.67
C TRP A 246 4.66 -24.12 6.18
N PHE A 247 5.82 -24.24 5.53
CA PHE A 247 6.00 -23.94 4.11
C PHE A 247 6.74 -25.08 3.40
N ASP A 248 6.54 -25.18 2.08
CA ASP A 248 7.23 -26.18 1.26
C ASP A 248 8.67 -25.76 0.96
N GLN A 249 8.90 -24.46 0.73
CA GLN A 249 10.23 -23.88 0.47
C GLN A 249 10.64 -22.86 1.52
N PHE A 250 11.95 -22.74 1.78
CA PHE A 250 12.44 -21.77 2.76
C PHE A 250 12.29 -20.33 2.27
N SER A 251 12.40 -20.11 0.96
CA SER A 251 12.10 -18.84 0.32
C SER A 251 10.68 -18.36 0.59
N GLU A 252 9.69 -19.25 0.64
CA GLU A 252 8.28 -18.88 0.93
C GLU A 252 8.12 -18.38 2.37
N ALA A 253 8.72 -19.09 3.34
CA ALA A 253 8.70 -18.66 4.74
C ALA A 253 9.39 -17.28 4.92
N LEU A 254 10.48 -17.03 4.21
CA LEU A 254 11.16 -15.73 4.21
C LEU A 254 10.34 -14.65 3.50
N ASP A 255 9.72 -14.96 2.35
CA ASP A 255 8.88 -14.04 1.60
C ASP A 255 7.73 -13.55 2.48
N GLU A 256 7.04 -14.47 3.18
CA GLU A 256 5.95 -14.15 4.08
C GLU A 256 6.44 -13.35 5.31
N TYR A 257 7.57 -13.73 5.90
CA TYR A 257 8.20 -13.00 7.01
C TYR A 257 8.46 -11.53 6.65
N PHE A 258 9.13 -11.28 5.53
CA PHE A 258 9.50 -9.93 5.12
C PHE A 258 8.27 -9.15 4.64
N TYR A 259 7.35 -9.78 3.91
CA TYR A 259 6.13 -9.15 3.41
C TYR A 259 5.22 -8.66 4.54
N ARG A 260 4.91 -9.51 5.54
CA ARG A 260 4.05 -9.12 6.68
C ARG A 260 4.66 -7.96 7.49
N ARG A 261 5.99 -7.94 7.65
CA ARG A 261 6.69 -6.83 8.34
C ARG A 261 6.68 -5.54 7.54
N GLU A 262 7.01 -5.61 6.25
CA GLU A 262 7.01 -4.44 5.36
C GLU A 262 5.61 -3.84 5.30
N LYS A 263 4.58 -4.67 5.13
CA LYS A 263 3.17 -4.25 5.16
C LYS A 263 2.89 -3.47 6.44
N LYS A 264 3.10 -4.07 7.62
CA LYS A 264 2.80 -3.42 8.91
C LYS A 264 3.59 -2.12 9.12
N GLU A 265 4.84 -2.06 8.67
CA GLU A 265 5.62 -0.82 8.74
C GLU A 265 5.04 0.28 7.85
N GLU A 266 4.60 -0.05 6.63
CA GLU A 266 3.87 0.88 5.76
C GLU A 266 2.55 1.34 6.40
N GLU A 267 1.79 0.45 7.03
CA GLU A 267 0.55 0.80 7.73
C GLU A 267 0.82 1.79 8.85
N ARG A 268 1.84 1.52 9.67
CA ARG A 268 2.27 2.41 10.76
C ARG A 268 2.66 3.79 10.22
N LYS A 269 3.50 3.85 9.18
CA LYS A 269 3.92 5.13 8.57
C LYS A 269 2.74 5.93 8.01
N LYS A 270 1.79 5.26 7.36
CA LYS A 270 0.57 5.89 6.85
C LYS A 270 -0.27 6.45 7.98
N ARG A 271 -0.47 5.67 9.05
CA ARG A 271 -1.21 6.11 10.25
C ARG A 271 -0.53 7.29 10.92
N GLU A 272 0.79 7.26 11.11
CA GLU A 272 1.55 8.38 11.70
C GLU A 272 1.44 9.65 10.87
N ALA A 273 1.59 9.54 9.53
CA ALA A 273 1.43 10.68 8.64
C ALA A 273 -0.01 11.24 8.62
N TYR A 274 -1.00 10.36 8.79
CA TYR A 274 -2.40 10.76 8.94
C TYR A 274 -2.65 11.48 10.27
N GLU A 275 -2.18 10.93 11.38
CA GLU A 275 -2.30 11.54 12.71
C GLU A 275 -1.62 12.91 12.76
N GLU A 276 -0.41 13.06 12.19
CA GLU A 276 0.29 14.34 12.11
C GLU A 276 -0.51 15.39 11.32
N LYS A 277 -1.08 15.00 10.16
CA LYS A 277 -1.95 15.89 9.38
C LYS A 277 -3.20 16.28 10.16
N LYS A 278 -3.84 15.31 10.81
CA LYS A 278 -5.07 15.51 11.59
C LYS A 278 -4.82 16.48 12.74
N GLU A 279 -3.77 16.27 13.53
CA GLU A 279 -3.38 17.18 14.61
C GLU A 279 -3.11 18.60 14.09
N GLY A 280 -2.48 18.72 12.91
CA GLY A 280 -2.25 20.01 12.26
C GLY A 280 -3.56 20.77 11.99
N ILE A 281 -4.56 20.09 11.42
CA ILE A 281 -5.88 20.67 11.11
C ILE A 281 -6.65 20.99 12.40
N GLU A 282 -6.64 20.09 13.39
CA GLU A 282 -7.31 20.32 14.68
C GLU A 282 -6.72 21.53 15.43
N ARG A 283 -5.39 21.70 15.41
CA ARG A 283 -4.74 22.90 15.97
C ARG A 283 -5.17 24.17 15.24
N GLN A 284 -5.29 24.12 13.91
CA GLN A 284 -5.79 25.26 13.12
C GLN A 284 -7.24 25.61 13.49
N LEU A 285 -8.12 24.61 13.62
CA LEU A 285 -9.51 24.81 14.05
C LEU A 285 -9.58 25.46 15.44
N GLN A 286 -8.81 24.95 16.40
CA GLN A 286 -8.78 25.50 17.75
C GLN A 286 -8.35 26.98 17.77
N GLN A 287 -7.38 27.36 16.92
CA GLN A 287 -6.96 28.76 16.78
C GLN A 287 -8.07 29.64 16.15
N GLN A 288 -8.75 29.13 15.12
CA GLN A 288 -9.87 29.84 14.48
C GLN A 288 -11.04 30.03 15.45
N GLU A 289 -11.37 29.03 16.26
CA GLU A 289 -12.42 29.11 17.29
C GLU A 289 -12.12 30.17 18.34
N ARG A 290 -10.90 30.15 18.91
CA ARG A 290 -10.47 31.18 19.87
C ARG A 290 -10.53 32.58 19.27
N LYS A 291 -10.15 32.73 17.99
CA LYS A 291 -10.24 34.01 17.28
C LYS A 291 -11.69 34.48 17.11
N ILE A 292 -12.60 33.57 16.73
CA ILE A 292 -14.03 33.88 16.61
C ILE A 292 -14.61 34.29 17.97
N GLU A 293 -14.29 33.56 19.04
CA GLU A 293 -14.75 33.90 20.39
C GLU A 293 -14.26 35.29 20.84
N GLY A 294 -12.97 35.59 20.63
CA GLY A 294 -12.41 36.90 20.93
C GLY A 294 -13.09 38.03 20.15
N LEU A 295 -13.38 37.82 18.86
CA LEU A 295 -14.10 38.80 18.05
C LEU A 295 -15.56 38.99 18.50
N LYS A 296 -16.24 37.90 18.91
CA LYS A 296 -17.61 37.98 19.46
C LYS A 296 -17.66 38.83 20.71
N ARG A 297 -16.74 38.58 21.65
CA ARG A 297 -16.61 39.37 22.88
C ARG A 297 -16.36 40.84 22.57
N SER A 298 -15.47 41.13 21.62
CA SER A 298 -15.20 42.51 21.18
C SER A 298 -16.42 43.18 20.53
N ALA A 299 -17.20 42.46 19.71
CA ALA A 299 -18.40 43.00 19.09
C ALA A 299 -19.48 43.35 20.14
N GLU A 300 -19.69 42.46 21.10
CA GLU A 300 -20.63 42.64 22.21
C GLU A 300 -20.23 43.81 23.11
N GLU A 301 -18.96 43.87 23.54
CA GLU A 301 -18.43 44.97 24.35
C GLU A 301 -18.58 46.33 23.65
N ASN A 302 -18.36 46.40 22.33
CA ASN A 302 -18.50 47.67 21.61
C ASN A 302 -19.97 48.07 21.45
N ARG A 303 -20.90 47.13 21.26
CA ARG A 303 -22.34 47.44 21.23
C ARG A 303 -22.84 47.96 22.57
N GLU A 304 -22.49 47.27 23.64
CA GLU A 304 -22.87 47.65 25.00
C GLU A 304 -22.35 49.07 25.32
N LYS A 305 -21.11 49.38 24.95
CA LYS A 305 -20.57 50.75 25.10
C LYS A 305 -21.35 51.79 24.30
N ALA A 306 -21.80 51.47 23.09
CA ALA A 306 -22.64 52.38 22.30
C ALA A 306 -24.00 52.61 22.97
N GLU A 307 -24.63 51.56 23.50
CA GLU A 307 -25.91 51.62 24.21
C GLU A 307 -25.81 52.44 25.51
N ILE A 308 -24.76 52.23 26.30
CA ILE A 308 -24.47 53.01 27.51
C ILE A 308 -24.35 54.50 27.19
N ILE A 309 -23.78 54.87 26.04
CA ILE A 309 -23.70 56.27 25.63
C ILE A 309 -25.09 56.88 25.43
N TYR A 310 -26.03 56.14 24.83
CA TYR A 310 -27.41 56.62 24.65
C TYR A 310 -28.19 56.67 25.97
N GLU A 311 -28.04 55.67 26.84
CA GLU A 311 -28.72 55.61 28.13
C GLU A 311 -28.24 56.69 29.09
N ASN A 312 -26.95 57.04 29.03
CA ASN A 312 -26.30 58.00 29.93
C ASN A 312 -25.88 59.30 29.23
N TYR A 313 -26.56 59.66 28.15
CA TYR A 313 -26.19 60.79 27.28
C TYR A 313 -25.98 62.09 28.06
N GLY A 314 -26.91 62.44 28.96
CA GLY A 314 -26.83 63.68 29.75
C GLY A 314 -25.56 63.75 30.60
N THR A 315 -25.30 62.70 31.37
CA THR A 315 -24.11 62.57 32.24
C THR A 315 -22.81 62.65 31.44
N LEU A 316 -22.71 61.89 30.35
CA LEU A 316 -21.51 61.86 29.51
C LEU A 316 -21.29 63.21 28.80
N HIS A 317 -22.36 63.90 28.41
CA HIS A 317 -22.28 65.20 27.75
C HIS A 317 -21.78 66.28 28.71
N GLU A 318 -22.27 66.28 29.95
CA GLU A 318 -21.80 67.19 31.00
C GLU A 318 -20.32 66.98 31.31
N ILE A 319 -19.88 65.72 31.45
CA ILE A 319 -18.47 65.37 31.65
C ILE A 319 -17.63 65.85 30.46
N GLN A 320 -18.02 65.51 29.23
CA GLN A 320 -17.28 65.89 28.02
C GLN A 320 -17.15 67.41 27.91
N LYS A 321 -18.25 68.13 28.09
CA LYS A 321 -18.27 69.60 28.00
C LYS A 321 -17.45 70.26 29.11
N ALA A 322 -17.52 69.77 30.34
CA ALA A 322 -16.72 70.29 31.46
C ALA A 322 -15.22 70.15 31.18
N VAL A 323 -14.80 68.99 30.65
CA VAL A 323 -13.41 68.75 30.24
C VAL A 323 -13.01 69.65 29.06
N GLU A 324 -13.86 69.78 28.04
CA GLU A 324 -13.58 70.66 26.89
C GLU A 324 -13.42 72.13 27.28
N GLU A 325 -14.29 72.64 28.15
CA GLU A 325 -14.21 74.02 28.65
C GLU A 325 -12.99 74.22 29.56
N GLY A 326 -12.63 73.20 30.34
CA GLY A 326 -11.42 73.17 31.15
C GLY A 326 -10.17 73.29 30.30
N VAL A 327 -10.02 72.41 29.29
CA VAL A 327 -8.85 72.36 28.39
C VAL A 327 -8.74 73.62 27.51
N LYS A 328 -9.85 74.34 27.26
CA LYS A 328 -9.81 75.66 26.57
C LYS A 328 -9.20 76.78 27.43
N LYS A 329 -9.26 76.65 28.76
CA LYS A 329 -8.85 77.70 29.72
C LYS A 329 -7.55 77.37 30.45
N HIS A 330 -7.18 76.08 30.52
CA HIS A 330 -6.12 75.53 31.35
C HIS A 330 -5.35 74.43 30.62
N GLU A 331 -4.11 74.15 31.03
CA GLU A 331 -3.34 72.99 30.53
C GLU A 331 -3.98 71.67 31.01
N TRP A 332 -3.78 70.57 30.27
CA TRP A 332 -4.37 69.27 30.61
C TRP A 332 -4.01 68.76 32.01
N SER A 333 -2.79 69.06 32.47
CA SER A 333 -2.32 68.78 33.83
C SER A 333 -3.17 69.49 34.90
N GLU A 334 -3.46 70.77 34.71
CA GLU A 334 -4.29 71.57 35.61
C GLU A 334 -5.76 71.15 35.58
N VAL A 335 -6.28 70.74 34.41
CA VAL A 335 -7.64 70.20 34.30
C VAL A 335 -7.75 68.88 35.04
N ARG A 336 -6.75 68.01 34.90
CA ARG A 336 -6.71 66.74 35.61
C ARG A 336 -6.69 66.93 37.13
N GLU A 337 -5.83 67.80 37.64
CA GLU A 337 -5.74 68.11 39.08
C GLU A 337 -7.07 68.62 39.63
N LYS A 338 -7.75 69.53 38.90
CA LYS A 338 -9.08 70.04 39.29
C LYS A 338 -10.18 68.99 39.30
N PHE A 339 -10.11 67.99 38.41
CA PHE A 339 -11.06 66.87 38.40
C PHE A 339 -10.75 65.85 39.51
N GLU A 340 -9.49 65.68 39.89
CA GLU A 340 -9.06 64.81 41.00
C GLU A 340 -9.35 65.44 42.39
N GLU A 341 -9.31 66.77 42.51
CA GLU A 341 -9.63 67.51 43.75
C GLU A 341 -11.13 67.76 43.98
N SER A 342 -11.95 67.51 42.96
CA SER A 342 -13.40 67.75 42.98
C SER A 342 -14.16 66.55 43.55
N GLU A 343 -14.99 66.77 44.59
CA GLU A 343 -15.90 65.77 45.18
C GLU A 343 -17.27 65.69 44.45
N ASP A 344 -17.35 66.17 43.20
CA ASP A 344 -18.57 66.08 42.40
C ASP A 344 -18.78 64.63 41.89
N GLU A 345 -20.02 64.16 41.94
CA GLU A 345 -20.43 62.85 41.44
C GLU A 345 -20.08 62.66 39.94
N LEU A 346 -20.01 63.75 39.18
CA LEU A 346 -19.59 63.73 37.77
C LEU A 346 -18.06 63.57 37.61
N THR A 347 -17.26 64.11 38.52
CA THR A 347 -15.79 64.02 38.44
C THR A 347 -15.28 62.65 38.89
N GLU A 348 -15.97 61.97 39.81
CA GLU A 348 -15.65 60.60 40.23
C GLU A 348 -15.78 59.55 39.10
N LYS A 349 -16.66 59.84 38.11
CA LYS A 349 -16.85 59.00 36.93
C LYS A 349 -15.68 59.10 35.95
N VAL A 350 -14.83 60.12 36.03
CA VAL A 350 -13.67 60.25 35.15
C VAL A 350 -12.51 59.40 35.67
N LYS A 351 -12.05 58.42 34.88
CA LYS A 351 -10.98 57.48 35.27
C LYS A 351 -9.64 57.74 34.61
N GLY A 352 -9.59 58.58 33.57
CA GLY A 352 -8.30 58.91 32.95
C GLY A 352 -8.41 59.90 31.81
N PHE A 353 -7.29 60.59 31.54
CA PHE A 353 -7.15 61.57 30.48
C PHE A 353 -6.04 61.14 29.51
N ASN A 354 -6.24 61.33 28.21
CA ASN A 354 -5.21 61.16 27.20
C ASN A 354 -5.12 62.42 26.35
N GLU A 355 -4.05 63.19 26.58
CA GLU A 355 -3.79 64.45 25.88
C GLU A 355 -3.42 64.25 24.41
N GLN A 356 -2.64 63.21 24.09
CA GLN A 356 -2.15 62.97 22.73
C GLN A 356 -3.28 62.63 21.76
N GLU A 357 -4.21 61.77 22.19
CA GLU A 357 -5.39 61.38 21.42
C GLU A 357 -6.62 62.23 21.75
N ARG A 358 -6.49 63.22 22.66
CA ARG A 358 -7.53 64.15 23.10
C ARG A 358 -8.84 63.47 23.51
N PHE A 359 -8.80 62.45 24.36
CA PHE A 359 -9.99 61.83 24.94
C PHE A 359 -9.93 61.73 26.46
N VAL A 360 -11.08 61.67 27.09
CA VAL A 360 -11.26 61.36 28.52
C VAL A 360 -11.99 60.03 28.66
N THR A 361 -11.62 59.21 29.64
CA THR A 361 -12.31 57.95 29.95
C THR A 361 -13.27 58.16 31.10
N ALA A 362 -14.55 57.91 30.86
CA ALA A 362 -15.59 57.93 31.89
C ALA A 362 -16.05 56.49 32.17
N GLU A 363 -16.12 56.12 33.45
CA GLU A 363 -16.72 54.88 33.91
C GLU A 363 -18.20 55.12 34.19
N VAL A 364 -19.06 54.44 33.44
CA VAL A 364 -20.51 54.48 33.58
C VAL A 364 -21.05 53.07 33.45
N ASP A 365 -21.95 52.66 34.34
CA ASP A 365 -22.51 51.31 34.43
C ASP A 365 -21.44 50.19 34.43
N GLY A 366 -20.30 50.45 35.08
CA GLY A 366 -19.18 49.51 35.20
C GLY A 366 -18.36 49.34 33.91
N LYS A 367 -18.56 50.19 32.89
CA LYS A 367 -17.80 50.17 31.64
C LYS A 367 -17.08 51.48 31.40
N ASN A 368 -15.85 51.37 30.89
CA ASN A 368 -15.03 52.51 30.50
C ASN A 368 -15.38 52.97 29.07
N ILE A 369 -15.94 54.16 28.97
CA ILE A 369 -16.30 54.85 27.74
C ILE A 369 -15.24 55.91 27.43
N LYS A 370 -14.63 55.83 26.25
CA LYS A 370 -13.75 56.89 25.74
C LYS A 370 -14.58 58.01 25.12
N LEU A 371 -14.47 59.21 25.66
CA LEU A 371 -15.10 60.44 25.19
C LEU A 371 -14.04 61.30 24.48
N THR A 372 -14.03 61.27 23.15
CA THR A 372 -13.14 62.11 22.34
C THR A 372 -13.59 63.57 22.43
N LEU A 373 -12.68 64.50 22.74
CA LEU A 373 -13.02 65.92 22.80
C LEU A 373 -13.13 66.49 21.37
N GLY A 374 -14.20 67.23 21.09
CA GLY A 374 -14.49 67.81 19.77
C GLY A 374 -15.30 66.91 18.83
N GLU A 375 -15.68 65.71 19.26
CA GLU A 375 -16.65 64.85 18.58
C GLU A 375 -17.95 64.80 19.36
N ASP A 376 -19.10 64.84 18.69
CA ASP A 376 -20.38 64.67 19.38
C ASP A 376 -20.53 63.22 19.91
N LEU A 377 -21.27 63.04 21.01
CA LEU A 377 -21.48 61.72 21.61
C LEU A 377 -22.12 60.73 20.64
N GLU A 378 -22.97 61.19 19.73
CA GLU A 378 -23.56 60.41 18.64
C GLU A 378 -22.50 59.87 17.69
N ALA A 379 -21.46 60.66 17.39
CA ALA A 379 -20.35 60.21 16.55
C ALA A 379 -19.49 59.17 17.29
N ILE A 380 -19.27 59.35 18.60
CA ILE A 380 -18.56 58.40 19.45
C ILE A 380 -19.33 57.07 19.55
N ALA A 381 -20.64 57.12 19.76
CA ALA A 381 -21.51 55.93 19.77
C ALA A 381 -21.53 55.24 18.40
N SER A 382 -21.60 56.00 17.30
CA SER A 382 -21.48 55.46 15.94
C SER A 382 -20.15 54.74 15.71
N ASN A 383 -19.03 55.31 16.17
CA ASN A 383 -17.71 54.69 16.07
C ASN A 383 -17.65 53.34 16.82
N TYR A 384 -18.29 53.23 17.97
CA TYR A 384 -18.41 51.94 18.68
C TYR A 384 -19.27 50.94 17.90
N TYR A 385 -20.40 51.37 17.33
CA TYR A 385 -21.19 50.51 16.45
C TYR A 385 -20.45 50.07 15.19
N ASP A 386 -19.65 50.95 14.59
CA ASP A 386 -18.86 50.63 13.41
C ASP A 386 -17.73 49.64 13.73
N LYS A 387 -17.08 49.78 14.89
CA LYS A 387 -16.13 48.77 15.42
C LYS A 387 -16.82 47.43 15.69
N ALA A 388 -18.04 47.45 16.22
CA ALA A 388 -18.82 46.22 16.40
C ALA A 388 -19.13 45.55 15.07
N LYS A 389 -19.60 46.31 14.06
CA LYS A 389 -19.86 45.82 12.70
C LYS A 389 -18.60 45.28 12.02
N GLU A 390 -17.45 45.94 12.22
CA GLU A 390 -16.16 45.48 11.70
C GLU A 390 -15.77 44.12 12.30
N SER A 391 -15.93 43.96 13.63
CA SER A 391 -15.73 42.68 14.32
C SER A 391 -16.68 41.61 13.80
N GLU A 392 -17.95 41.94 13.54
CA GLU A 392 -18.92 41.00 12.96
C GLU A 392 -18.58 40.56 11.53
N SER A 393 -18.12 41.49 10.68
CA SER A 393 -17.61 41.17 9.35
C SER A 393 -16.39 40.24 9.42
N LYS A 394 -15.47 40.49 10.37
CA LYS A 394 -14.33 39.61 10.63
C LYS A 394 -14.76 38.23 11.14
N ILE A 395 -15.82 38.14 11.94
CA ILE A 395 -16.41 36.86 12.38
C ILE A 395 -16.94 36.07 11.18
N GLU A 396 -17.65 36.72 10.25
CA GLU A 396 -18.19 36.03 9.07
C GLU A 396 -17.06 35.41 8.22
N ASN A 397 -16.00 36.18 7.98
CA ASN A 397 -14.83 35.67 7.25
C ASN A 397 -14.10 34.56 8.02
N ALA A 398 -13.96 34.68 9.33
CA ALA A 398 -13.35 33.65 10.16
C ALA A 398 -14.19 32.37 10.21
N LYS A 399 -15.53 32.47 10.21
CA LYS A 399 -16.44 31.32 10.12
C LYS A 399 -16.31 30.60 8.78
N LYS A 400 -16.25 31.32 7.66
CA LYS A 400 -16.03 30.72 6.33
C LYS A 400 -14.69 29.97 6.27
N ALA A 401 -13.62 30.56 6.83
CA ALA A 401 -12.33 29.89 6.93
C ALA A 401 -12.37 28.64 7.84
N LYS A 402 -13.19 28.68 8.89
CA LYS A 402 -13.42 27.52 9.77
C LYS A 402 -14.15 26.41 9.04
N GLU A 403 -15.24 26.71 8.35
CA GLU A 403 -16.04 25.76 7.58
C GLU A 403 -15.19 25.03 6.51
N GLU A 404 -14.31 25.76 5.82
CA GLU A 404 -13.36 25.14 4.88
C GLU A 404 -12.36 24.21 5.58
N THR A 405 -11.89 24.59 6.78
CA THR A 405 -10.98 23.75 7.58
C THR A 405 -11.70 22.51 8.14
N GLU A 406 -12.96 22.64 8.58
CA GLU A 406 -13.81 21.52 9.02
C GLU A 406 -14.04 20.54 7.87
N LYS A 407 -14.30 21.05 6.66
CA LYS A 407 -14.43 20.22 5.46
C LYS A 407 -13.14 19.47 5.13
N GLN A 408 -11.97 20.10 5.25
CA GLN A 408 -10.68 19.42 5.09
C GLN A 408 -10.50 18.28 6.11
N LEU A 409 -10.96 18.47 7.35
CA LEU A 409 -10.94 17.43 8.37
C LEU A 409 -11.89 16.27 8.03
N GLU A 410 -13.09 16.56 7.53
CA GLU A 410 -14.03 15.53 7.05
C GLU A 410 -13.48 14.73 5.87
N GLU A 411 -12.90 15.41 4.87
CA GLU A 411 -12.25 14.78 3.72
C GLU A 411 -11.08 13.88 4.17
N LEU A 412 -10.25 14.35 5.11
CA LEU A 412 -9.14 13.58 5.66
C LEU A 412 -9.64 12.33 6.42
N ASN A 413 -10.67 12.47 7.26
CA ASN A 413 -11.27 11.34 7.98
C ASN A 413 -11.88 10.31 7.01
N ALA A 414 -12.51 10.76 5.92
CA ALA A 414 -13.04 9.87 4.89
C ALA A 414 -11.93 9.09 4.17
N GLU A 415 -10.80 9.75 3.85
CA GLU A 415 -9.63 9.11 3.25
C GLU A 415 -9.04 8.03 4.17
N SER A 416 -9.05 8.23 5.49
CA SER A 416 -8.61 7.23 6.48
C SER A 416 -9.44 5.95 6.44
N ILE A 417 -10.76 6.09 6.35
CA ILE A 417 -11.68 4.94 6.30
C ILE A 417 -11.43 4.16 5.01
N GLU A 418 -11.28 4.84 3.87
CA GLU A 418 -10.95 4.17 2.61
C GLU A 418 -9.58 3.49 2.64
N LEU A 419 -8.60 4.07 3.34
CA LEU A 419 -7.27 3.46 3.54
C LEU A 419 -7.34 2.20 4.41
N GLU A 420 -8.02 2.25 5.55
CA GLU A 420 -8.21 1.09 6.44
C GLU A 420 -8.98 -0.03 5.73
N GLU A 421 -10.06 0.28 4.99
CA GLU A 421 -10.81 -0.69 4.18
C GLU A 421 -9.91 -1.37 3.11
N VAL A 422 -9.06 -0.61 2.41
CA VAL A 422 -8.15 -1.14 1.37
C VAL A 422 -6.99 -1.96 1.97
N MET A 423 -6.67 -1.76 3.24
CA MET A 423 -5.56 -2.44 3.94
C MET A 423 -6.01 -3.73 4.63
N GLU A 424 -7.24 -3.76 5.15
CA GLU A 424 -7.90 -4.96 5.68
C GLU A 424 -8.30 -5.94 4.55
N ASP A 425 -8.70 -5.45 3.37
CA ASP A 425 -9.18 -6.27 2.23
C ASP A 425 -8.06 -6.94 1.41
N LYS A 426 -7.02 -7.47 2.08
CA LYS A 426 -5.94 -8.26 1.43
C LYS A 426 -5.49 -9.44 2.29
N THR A 427 -6.44 -10.15 2.87
CA THR A 427 -6.25 -11.52 3.36
C THR A 427 -5.93 -12.43 2.16
N GLU A 428 -4.85 -13.18 2.32
CA GLU A 428 -4.41 -14.36 1.54
C GLU A 428 -4.83 -14.39 0.07
N LYS A 429 -3.95 -13.88 -0.80
CA LYS A 429 -4.10 -14.10 -2.24
C LYS A 429 -3.84 -15.57 -2.54
N ARG A 430 -4.90 -16.37 -2.53
CA ARG A 430 -4.90 -17.68 -3.19
C ARG A 430 -4.33 -17.55 -4.60
N GLU A 431 -3.66 -18.59 -5.07
CA GLU A 431 -3.23 -18.67 -6.45
C GLU A 431 -4.46 -18.60 -7.36
N LYS A 432 -4.62 -17.47 -8.05
CA LYS A 432 -5.76 -17.26 -8.93
C LYS A 432 -5.70 -18.29 -10.05
N LYS A 433 -6.80 -19.01 -10.27
CA LYS A 433 -6.93 -19.90 -11.42
C LYS A 433 -6.73 -19.07 -12.69
N TRP A 434 -6.15 -19.69 -13.72
CA TRP A 434 -5.78 -19.00 -14.96
C TRP A 434 -6.96 -18.27 -15.64
N PHE A 435 -8.17 -18.81 -15.50
CA PHE A 435 -9.39 -18.26 -16.09
C PHE A 435 -9.86 -16.96 -15.44
N GLU A 436 -9.45 -16.68 -14.20
CA GLU A 436 -9.82 -15.48 -13.44
C GLU A 436 -9.21 -14.18 -13.98
N LYS A 437 -8.33 -14.31 -14.99
CA LYS A 437 -7.85 -13.21 -15.80
C LYS A 437 -8.93 -12.66 -16.74
N TYR A 438 -9.91 -13.49 -17.11
CA TYR A 438 -11.05 -13.15 -17.98
C TYR A 438 -12.29 -12.83 -17.14
N ARG A 439 -13.36 -12.33 -17.76
CA ARG A 439 -14.68 -12.47 -17.13
C ARG A 439 -15.07 -13.94 -17.30
N TRP A 440 -15.54 -14.56 -16.24
CA TRP A 440 -15.81 -15.99 -16.27
C TRP A 440 -17.03 -16.28 -15.40
N PHE A 441 -17.71 -17.36 -15.74
CA PHE A 441 -18.75 -17.98 -14.94
C PHE A 441 -18.94 -19.43 -15.39
N HIS A 442 -19.50 -20.26 -14.52
CA HIS A 442 -20.01 -21.58 -14.91
C HIS A 442 -21.45 -21.44 -15.41
N SER A 443 -21.77 -22.11 -16.52
CA SER A 443 -23.14 -22.19 -17.02
C SER A 443 -24.03 -22.96 -16.05
N SER A 444 -25.35 -22.88 -16.24
CA SER A 444 -26.30 -23.73 -15.51
C SER A 444 -26.10 -25.24 -15.77
N GLU A 445 -25.40 -25.62 -16.84
CA GLU A 445 -25.03 -27.00 -17.15
C GLU A 445 -23.57 -27.33 -16.72
N GLY A 446 -22.89 -26.42 -16.01
CA GLY A 446 -21.55 -26.63 -15.43
C GLY A 446 -20.37 -26.27 -16.35
N TYR A 447 -20.61 -25.82 -17.58
CA TYR A 447 -19.54 -25.48 -18.53
C TYR A 447 -18.88 -24.14 -18.19
N LEU A 448 -17.56 -24.07 -18.30
CA LEU A 448 -16.81 -22.83 -18.07
C LEU A 448 -16.93 -21.88 -19.27
N ILE A 449 -17.52 -20.71 -19.05
CA ILE A 449 -17.67 -19.65 -20.06
C ILE A 449 -16.68 -18.52 -19.74
N LEU A 450 -15.91 -18.10 -20.74
CA LEU A 450 -14.89 -17.07 -20.63
C LEU A 450 -15.18 -15.92 -21.60
N ALA A 451 -15.09 -14.68 -21.13
CA ALA A 451 -15.24 -13.48 -21.93
C ALA A 451 -14.06 -12.52 -21.72
N GLY A 452 -13.43 -12.07 -22.80
CA GLY A 452 -12.33 -11.13 -22.69
C GLY A 452 -12.76 -9.77 -22.12
N ARG A 453 -11.84 -9.11 -21.42
CA ARG A 453 -12.06 -7.82 -20.72
C ARG A 453 -11.71 -6.63 -21.59
N ASP A 454 -10.74 -6.81 -22.46
CA ASP A 454 -10.15 -5.83 -23.37
C ASP A 454 -9.56 -6.55 -24.60
N SER A 455 -9.04 -5.78 -25.55
CA SER A 455 -8.45 -6.33 -26.78
C SER A 455 -7.28 -7.29 -26.53
N ASN A 456 -6.47 -7.09 -25.48
CA ASN A 456 -5.32 -7.95 -25.18
C ASN A 456 -5.76 -9.30 -24.59
N THR A 457 -6.81 -9.29 -23.76
CA THR A 457 -7.39 -10.50 -23.18
C THR A 457 -8.23 -11.27 -24.20
N ASN A 458 -8.92 -10.59 -25.13
CA ASN A 458 -9.52 -11.24 -26.30
C ASN A 458 -8.46 -11.99 -27.12
N ASP A 459 -7.37 -11.31 -27.50
CA ASP A 459 -6.23 -11.91 -28.21
C ASP A 459 -5.70 -13.15 -27.47
N MET A 460 -5.53 -13.06 -26.16
CA MET A 460 -4.98 -14.15 -25.35
C MET A 460 -5.93 -15.33 -25.24
N LEU A 461 -7.22 -15.06 -25.03
CA LEU A 461 -8.26 -16.08 -24.89
C LEU A 461 -8.31 -16.95 -26.16
N VAL A 462 -8.40 -16.31 -27.32
CA VAL A 462 -8.49 -17.01 -28.61
C VAL A 462 -7.19 -17.68 -29.02
N LYS A 463 -6.02 -17.04 -28.83
CA LYS A 463 -4.74 -17.61 -29.27
C LYS A 463 -4.20 -18.73 -28.38
N LYS A 464 -4.39 -18.62 -27.07
CA LYS A 464 -3.69 -19.46 -26.08
C LYS A 464 -4.58 -20.45 -25.34
N HIS A 465 -5.87 -20.17 -25.24
CA HIS A 465 -6.76 -20.93 -24.36
C HIS A 465 -8.00 -21.51 -25.05
N MET A 466 -8.24 -21.13 -26.30
CA MET A 466 -9.25 -21.75 -27.16
C MET A 466 -8.68 -23.02 -27.79
N GLU A 467 -9.39 -24.13 -27.59
CA GLU A 467 -9.04 -25.47 -28.07
C GLU A 467 -10.08 -25.95 -29.09
N SER A 468 -9.79 -27.05 -29.78
CA SER A 468 -10.64 -27.53 -30.88
C SER A 468 -12.03 -28.00 -30.46
N ASN A 469 -12.26 -28.35 -29.19
CA ASN A 469 -13.57 -28.78 -28.67
C ASN A 469 -14.41 -27.63 -28.07
N ASP A 470 -13.91 -26.40 -28.14
CA ASP A 470 -14.60 -25.23 -27.60
C ASP A 470 -15.64 -24.67 -28.60
N LEU A 471 -16.42 -23.69 -28.15
CA LEU A 471 -17.33 -22.92 -29.00
C LEU A 471 -17.08 -21.42 -28.85
N TYR A 472 -16.94 -20.69 -29.96
CA TYR A 472 -16.63 -19.25 -29.97
C TYR A 472 -17.88 -18.42 -30.25
N PHE A 473 -18.11 -17.39 -29.44
CA PHE A 473 -19.24 -16.45 -29.53
C PHE A 473 -18.75 -15.01 -29.67
N HIS A 474 -19.46 -14.23 -30.48
CA HIS A 474 -19.21 -12.79 -30.62
C HIS A 474 -20.49 -12.07 -31.08
N ALA A 475 -20.76 -10.87 -30.56
CA ALA A 475 -21.89 -10.06 -31.01
C ALA A 475 -21.56 -9.34 -32.32
N ASP A 476 -22.53 -9.12 -33.22
CA ASP A 476 -22.28 -8.59 -34.57
C ASP A 476 -22.06 -7.06 -34.61
N PHE A 477 -21.16 -6.54 -33.75
CA PHE A 477 -20.79 -5.13 -33.69
C PHE A 477 -19.39 -4.87 -33.10
N ASP A 478 -18.89 -3.66 -33.34
CA ASP A 478 -17.54 -3.24 -32.94
C ASP A 478 -17.35 -3.08 -31.42
N GLY A 479 -16.41 -3.84 -30.88
CA GLY A 479 -16.03 -3.78 -29.47
C GLY A 479 -16.86 -4.68 -28.56
N ALA A 480 -17.50 -5.71 -29.13
CA ALA A 480 -17.95 -6.87 -28.37
C ALA A 480 -16.74 -7.69 -27.86
N PRO A 481 -16.87 -8.37 -26.71
CA PRO A 481 -15.83 -9.28 -26.22
C PRO A 481 -15.83 -10.57 -27.04
N SER A 482 -14.66 -11.20 -27.13
CA SER A 482 -14.56 -12.59 -27.54
C SER A 482 -15.02 -13.47 -26.39
N VAL A 483 -15.99 -14.34 -26.62
CA VAL A 483 -16.53 -15.27 -25.63
C VAL A 483 -16.23 -16.71 -26.07
N VAL A 484 -15.73 -17.55 -25.18
CA VAL A 484 -15.39 -18.95 -25.43
C VAL A 484 -16.06 -19.82 -24.38
N VAL A 485 -16.77 -20.85 -24.83
CA VAL A 485 -17.30 -21.92 -23.98
C VAL A 485 -16.33 -23.10 -24.05
N LYS A 486 -15.71 -23.44 -22.93
CA LYS A 486 -14.79 -24.58 -22.83
C LYS A 486 -15.58 -25.88 -23.00
N GLU A 487 -15.10 -26.78 -23.86
CA GLU A 487 -15.82 -28.02 -24.24
C GLU A 487 -17.23 -27.74 -24.80
N GLY A 488 -17.42 -26.56 -25.40
CA GLY A 488 -18.72 -26.03 -25.79
C GLY A 488 -19.39 -26.73 -26.99
N GLN A 489 -18.73 -27.65 -27.69
CA GLN A 489 -19.39 -28.40 -28.77
C GLN A 489 -20.44 -29.39 -28.24
N ASP A 490 -20.23 -29.91 -27.02
CA ASP A 490 -21.12 -30.86 -26.36
C ASP A 490 -22.19 -30.18 -25.47
N CYS A 491 -22.21 -28.85 -25.41
CA CYS A 491 -23.11 -28.12 -24.52
C CYS A 491 -24.55 -28.04 -25.07
N GLY A 492 -25.51 -27.94 -24.14
CA GLY A 492 -26.93 -27.80 -24.45
C GLY A 492 -27.28 -26.37 -24.87
N ASP A 493 -28.55 -26.19 -25.28
CA ASP A 493 -29.03 -24.88 -25.72
C ASP A 493 -29.01 -23.83 -24.60
N ALA A 494 -29.14 -24.25 -23.33
CA ALA A 494 -29.07 -23.37 -22.16
C ALA A 494 -27.68 -22.70 -22.04
N THR A 495 -26.60 -23.48 -22.11
CA THR A 495 -25.23 -22.94 -22.09
C THR A 495 -24.97 -22.00 -23.27
N ARG A 496 -25.51 -22.31 -24.46
CA ARG A 496 -25.37 -21.45 -25.66
C ARG A 496 -26.08 -20.12 -25.49
N GLU A 497 -27.30 -20.13 -24.93
CA GLU A 497 -28.04 -18.91 -24.60
C GLU A 497 -27.30 -18.06 -23.56
N GLU A 498 -26.74 -18.68 -22.52
CA GLU A 498 -25.97 -17.98 -21.49
C GLU A 498 -24.68 -17.35 -22.04
N ALA A 499 -23.95 -18.08 -22.90
CA ALA A 499 -22.76 -17.56 -23.58
C ALA A 499 -23.11 -16.40 -24.53
N ALA A 500 -24.24 -16.50 -25.25
CA ALA A 500 -24.71 -15.42 -26.11
C ALA A 500 -25.09 -14.18 -25.31
N LYS A 501 -25.80 -14.34 -24.18
CA LYS A 501 -26.10 -13.24 -23.25
C LYS A 501 -24.82 -12.59 -22.74
N ALA A 502 -23.80 -13.36 -22.38
CA ALA A 502 -22.51 -12.82 -21.96
C ALA A 502 -21.83 -11.97 -23.05
N ALA A 503 -21.91 -12.39 -24.32
CA ALA A 503 -21.35 -11.65 -25.45
C ALA A 503 -22.00 -10.27 -25.63
N VAL A 504 -23.31 -10.14 -25.38
CA VAL A 504 -24.00 -8.84 -25.41
C VAL A 504 -23.82 -8.06 -24.10
N THR A 505 -23.96 -8.70 -22.94
CA THR A 505 -23.88 -8.05 -21.62
C THR A 505 -22.51 -7.41 -21.36
N PHE A 506 -21.42 -8.10 -21.72
CA PHE A 506 -20.07 -7.61 -21.46
C PHE A 506 -19.52 -6.69 -22.55
N ALA A 507 -20.36 -6.28 -23.49
CA ALA A 507 -20.02 -5.38 -24.57
C ALA A 507 -20.49 -3.93 -24.31
N LYS A 508 -20.17 -3.03 -25.24
CA LYS A 508 -20.55 -1.60 -25.15
C LYS A 508 -22.07 -1.36 -25.14
N THR A 509 -22.89 -2.32 -25.55
CA THR A 509 -24.36 -2.30 -25.49
C THR A 509 -24.88 -2.04 -24.07
N TRP A 510 -24.25 -2.62 -23.04
CA TRP A 510 -24.55 -2.33 -21.64
C TRP A 510 -24.36 -0.85 -21.29
N LYS A 511 -23.25 -0.25 -21.77
CA LYS A 511 -22.96 1.18 -21.61
C LYS A 511 -23.92 2.08 -22.41
N ALA A 512 -24.38 1.60 -23.57
CA ALA A 512 -25.28 2.33 -24.45
C ALA A 512 -26.76 2.21 -24.05
N GLY A 513 -27.11 1.34 -23.10
CA GLY A 513 -28.49 1.07 -22.70
C GLY A 513 -29.29 0.34 -23.79
N ILE A 514 -28.60 -0.36 -24.71
CA ILE A 514 -29.22 -1.16 -25.77
C ILE A 514 -29.66 -2.48 -25.15
N GLY A 515 -30.96 -2.78 -25.24
CA GLY A 515 -31.59 -3.88 -24.50
C GLY A 515 -31.37 -5.27 -25.09
N ALA A 516 -31.08 -5.39 -26.39
CA ALA A 516 -30.83 -6.66 -27.07
C ALA A 516 -30.01 -6.47 -28.35
N ASP A 517 -29.28 -7.49 -28.79
CA ASP A 517 -28.55 -7.51 -30.05
C ASP A 517 -28.42 -8.95 -30.61
N ASP A 518 -27.92 -9.07 -31.83
CA ASP A 518 -27.67 -10.36 -32.48
C ASP A 518 -26.26 -10.87 -32.17
N VAL A 519 -26.17 -12.16 -31.84
CA VAL A 519 -24.92 -12.87 -31.54
C VAL A 519 -24.76 -13.99 -32.54
N TYR A 520 -23.53 -14.28 -32.93
CA TYR A 520 -23.24 -15.51 -33.65
C TYR A 520 -22.26 -16.37 -32.87
N TYR A 521 -22.31 -17.67 -33.14
CA TYR A 521 -21.29 -18.61 -32.70
C TYR A 521 -20.78 -19.46 -33.87
N VAL A 522 -19.54 -19.92 -33.72
CA VAL A 522 -18.79 -20.71 -34.70
C VAL A 522 -17.81 -21.65 -34.02
N ASP A 523 -17.33 -22.63 -34.77
CA ASP A 523 -16.28 -23.52 -34.31
C ASP A 523 -14.91 -22.79 -34.25
N PRO A 524 -14.01 -23.17 -33.34
CA PRO A 524 -12.69 -22.56 -33.16
C PRO A 524 -11.87 -22.47 -34.46
N GLU A 525 -11.99 -23.47 -35.33
CA GLU A 525 -11.27 -23.58 -36.62
C GLU A 525 -11.67 -22.49 -37.62
N GLN A 526 -12.85 -21.89 -37.43
CA GLN A 526 -13.38 -20.82 -38.27
C GLN A 526 -12.83 -19.44 -37.88
N VAL A 527 -12.19 -19.31 -36.71
CA VAL A 527 -11.69 -18.04 -36.17
C VAL A 527 -10.23 -17.85 -36.60
N THR A 528 -9.94 -16.81 -37.38
CA THR A 528 -8.59 -16.52 -37.89
C THR A 528 -8.20 -15.06 -37.75
N GLU A 529 -6.90 -14.81 -37.63
CA GLU A 529 -6.34 -13.45 -37.48
C GLU A 529 -5.86 -12.85 -38.80
N ASN A 530 -5.89 -13.64 -39.88
CA ASN A 530 -5.38 -13.22 -41.17
C ASN A 530 -6.48 -12.52 -41.97
N PRO A 531 -6.45 -11.17 -42.10
CA PRO A 531 -7.36 -10.45 -42.97
C PRO A 531 -7.16 -10.85 -44.43
N GLU A 532 -8.16 -10.59 -45.26
CA GLU A 532 -7.97 -10.68 -46.71
C GLU A 532 -6.97 -9.63 -47.21
N SER A 533 -6.36 -9.89 -48.37
CA SER A 533 -5.26 -9.05 -48.88
C SER A 533 -5.74 -7.62 -49.13
N GLY A 534 -5.36 -6.69 -48.24
CA GLY A 534 -5.70 -5.26 -48.31
C GLY A 534 -6.52 -4.72 -47.13
N GLU A 535 -7.00 -5.56 -46.23
CA GLU A 535 -7.76 -5.10 -45.04
C GLU A 535 -6.87 -4.95 -43.80
N TYR A 536 -7.14 -3.91 -43.01
CA TYR A 536 -6.47 -3.68 -41.73
C TYR A 536 -7.34 -4.20 -40.58
N LEU A 537 -6.84 -5.19 -39.84
CA LEU A 537 -7.51 -5.73 -38.66
C LEU A 537 -7.06 -4.97 -37.41
N ALA A 538 -8.01 -4.48 -36.61
CA ALA A 538 -7.69 -3.93 -35.30
C ALA A 538 -7.21 -5.03 -34.33
N LYS A 539 -6.33 -4.67 -33.39
CA LYS A 539 -5.85 -5.60 -32.36
C LYS A 539 -7.02 -6.10 -31.50
N GLY A 540 -7.16 -7.41 -31.29
CA GLY A 540 -8.30 -8.02 -30.59
C GLY A 540 -9.52 -8.35 -31.46
N ALA A 541 -9.46 -8.10 -32.77
CA ALA A 541 -10.49 -8.51 -33.72
C ALA A 541 -10.09 -9.81 -34.43
N PHE A 542 -11.08 -10.59 -34.88
CA PHE A 542 -10.87 -11.86 -35.58
C PHE A 542 -11.77 -11.94 -36.80
N VAL A 543 -11.28 -12.59 -37.84
CA VAL A 543 -12.02 -12.89 -39.08
C VAL A 543 -12.64 -14.26 -38.92
N ILE A 544 -13.93 -14.37 -39.21
CA ILE A 544 -14.68 -15.62 -39.16
C ILE A 544 -14.86 -16.16 -40.58
N ARG A 545 -14.35 -17.37 -40.85
CA ARG A 545 -14.45 -18.05 -42.15
C ARG A 545 -15.45 -19.20 -42.09
N GLY A 546 -16.37 -19.26 -43.06
CA GLY A 546 -17.42 -20.28 -43.11
C GLY A 546 -18.77 -19.76 -42.64
N GLU A 547 -19.70 -20.68 -42.38
CA GLU A 547 -21.06 -20.35 -41.95
C GLU A 547 -21.09 -19.90 -40.48
N ARG A 548 -21.94 -18.94 -40.17
CA ARG A 548 -22.17 -18.42 -38.81
C ARG A 548 -23.56 -18.83 -38.36
N THR A 549 -23.68 -19.37 -37.16
CA THR A 549 -24.99 -19.65 -36.57
C THR A 549 -25.42 -18.47 -35.73
N TYR A 550 -26.54 -17.83 -36.09
CA TYR A 550 -27.02 -16.61 -35.45
C TYR A 550 -28.08 -16.90 -34.39
N MET A 551 -27.91 -16.29 -33.23
CA MET A 551 -28.91 -16.14 -32.17
C MET A 551 -29.41 -14.70 -32.20
N ARG A 552 -30.69 -14.55 -32.55
CA ARG A 552 -31.30 -13.22 -32.78
C ARG A 552 -31.93 -12.67 -31.52
N ASN A 553 -31.86 -11.35 -31.35
CA ASN A 553 -32.54 -10.62 -30.27
C ASN A 553 -32.17 -11.12 -28.86
N VAL A 554 -30.89 -11.32 -28.61
CA VAL A 554 -30.36 -11.75 -27.30
C VAL A 554 -30.36 -10.55 -26.35
N SER A 555 -31.11 -10.62 -25.26
CA SER A 555 -31.24 -9.53 -24.29
C SER A 555 -30.02 -9.41 -23.37
N VAL A 556 -29.69 -8.18 -22.95
CA VAL A 556 -28.69 -7.95 -21.90
C VAL A 556 -29.23 -8.36 -20.54
N GLU A 557 -28.41 -9.10 -19.81
CA GLU A 557 -28.73 -9.60 -18.47
C GLU A 557 -27.44 -9.81 -17.69
N ALA A 558 -27.38 -9.31 -16.45
CA ALA A 558 -26.24 -9.50 -15.58
C ALA A 558 -26.71 -9.65 -14.14
N SER A 559 -26.27 -10.72 -13.49
CA SER A 559 -26.34 -10.93 -12.06
C SER A 559 -24.92 -11.15 -11.54
N ILE A 560 -24.70 -10.87 -10.27
CA ILE A 560 -23.43 -11.12 -9.59
C ILE A 560 -23.71 -11.80 -8.26
N GLY A 561 -23.00 -12.88 -7.99
CA GLY A 561 -23.18 -13.69 -6.79
C GLY A 561 -21.88 -14.16 -6.16
N VAL A 562 -22.02 -14.76 -4.98
CA VAL A 562 -20.92 -15.36 -4.21
C VAL A 562 -20.76 -16.81 -4.68
N HIS A 563 -19.59 -17.13 -5.22
CA HIS A 563 -19.18 -18.49 -5.59
C HIS A 563 -17.96 -18.90 -4.76
N GLU A 564 -17.75 -20.20 -4.52
CA GLU A 564 -16.61 -20.68 -3.74
C GLU A 564 -15.59 -21.40 -4.64
N ILE A 565 -14.33 -21.00 -4.58
CA ILE A 565 -13.21 -21.69 -5.26
C ILE A 565 -12.13 -21.97 -4.22
N ASP A 566 -11.76 -23.24 -4.09
CA ASP A 566 -10.72 -23.70 -3.14
C ASP A 566 -10.97 -23.16 -1.72
N GLU A 567 -12.20 -23.26 -1.21
CA GLU A 567 -12.66 -22.77 0.10
C GLU A 567 -12.63 -21.23 0.27
N VAL A 568 -12.46 -20.47 -0.83
CA VAL A 568 -12.46 -19.00 -0.83
C VAL A 568 -13.64 -18.45 -1.62
N LYS A 569 -14.38 -17.52 -1.01
CA LYS A 569 -15.50 -16.81 -1.63
C LYS A 569 -15.02 -15.81 -2.67
N VAL A 570 -15.57 -15.88 -3.88
CA VAL A 570 -15.21 -15.06 -5.03
C VAL A 570 -16.47 -14.53 -5.74
N PRO A 571 -16.41 -13.34 -6.35
CA PRO A 571 -17.54 -12.82 -7.09
C PRO A 571 -17.59 -13.44 -8.49
N MET A 572 -18.73 -14.02 -8.84
CA MET A 572 -19.01 -14.51 -10.19
C MET A 572 -20.12 -13.68 -10.82
N CYS A 573 -19.92 -13.23 -12.07
CA CYS A 573 -20.88 -12.38 -12.78
C CYS A 573 -21.22 -12.95 -14.15
N GLY A 574 -22.50 -13.06 -14.46
CA GLY A 574 -23.03 -13.71 -15.66
C GLY A 574 -24.55 -13.53 -15.78
N PRO A 575 -25.20 -14.25 -16.71
CA PRO A 575 -26.66 -14.29 -16.82
C PRO A 575 -27.31 -14.81 -15.53
N GLU A 576 -28.56 -14.39 -15.26
CA GLU A 576 -29.26 -14.74 -14.00
C GLU A 576 -29.37 -16.26 -13.82
N SER A 577 -29.69 -17.01 -14.86
CA SER A 577 -29.78 -18.48 -14.82
C SER A 577 -28.49 -19.18 -14.39
N ALA A 578 -27.34 -18.67 -14.83
CA ALA A 578 -26.04 -19.23 -14.49
C ALA A 578 -25.64 -18.90 -13.05
N ILE A 579 -25.95 -17.69 -12.60
CA ILE A 579 -25.61 -17.22 -11.25
C ILE A 579 -26.52 -17.87 -10.19
N ASP A 580 -27.82 -18.01 -10.47
CA ASP A 580 -28.78 -18.66 -9.57
C ASP A 580 -28.40 -20.12 -9.26
N GLU A 581 -27.89 -20.86 -10.25
CA GLU A 581 -27.48 -22.27 -10.08
C GLU A 581 -26.13 -22.42 -9.34
N ASN A 582 -25.21 -21.47 -9.52
CA ASN A 582 -23.82 -21.62 -9.08
C ASN A 582 -23.45 -20.74 -7.87
N CYS A 583 -24.32 -19.84 -7.39
CA CYS A 583 -24.02 -18.94 -6.27
C CYS A 583 -25.01 -19.09 -5.11
N GLU A 584 -24.50 -19.05 -3.88
CA GLU A 584 -25.34 -19.12 -2.67
C GLU A 584 -26.26 -17.90 -2.51
N SER A 585 -25.78 -16.74 -2.94
CA SER A 585 -26.51 -15.48 -2.92
C SER A 585 -26.09 -14.61 -4.10
N TYR A 586 -27.02 -13.84 -4.65
CA TYR A 586 -26.76 -12.95 -5.78
C TYR A 586 -27.64 -11.70 -5.79
N VAL A 587 -27.23 -10.73 -6.60
CA VAL A 587 -28.00 -9.53 -6.94
C VAL A 587 -28.06 -9.35 -8.45
N THR A 588 -29.24 -9.00 -8.95
CA THR A 588 -29.47 -8.70 -10.37
C THR A 588 -29.15 -7.23 -10.66
N LEU A 589 -28.48 -6.98 -11.78
CA LEU A 589 -28.04 -5.66 -12.21
C LEU A 589 -28.83 -5.19 -13.44
N LYS A 590 -28.93 -3.87 -13.59
CA LYS A 590 -29.43 -3.22 -14.80
C LYS A 590 -28.50 -2.08 -15.23
N PRO A 591 -28.46 -1.72 -16.52
CA PRO A 591 -27.84 -0.48 -16.96
C PRO A 591 -28.41 0.71 -16.17
N GLY A 592 -27.53 1.56 -15.65
CA GLY A 592 -27.90 2.55 -14.64
C GLY A 592 -27.02 3.80 -14.61
N HIS A 593 -27.08 4.54 -13.51
CA HIS A 593 -26.33 5.80 -13.35
C HIS A 593 -25.19 5.74 -12.32
N THR A 594 -25.17 4.73 -11.45
CA THR A 594 -24.14 4.54 -10.42
C THR A 594 -22.80 4.11 -11.04
N LYS A 595 -21.69 4.66 -10.55
CA LYS A 595 -20.35 4.29 -11.01
C LYS A 595 -19.97 2.88 -10.56
N LYS A 596 -19.03 2.24 -11.27
CA LYS A 596 -18.55 0.88 -10.95
C LYS A 596 -18.03 0.72 -9.51
N SER A 597 -17.28 1.70 -9.00
CA SER A 597 -16.75 1.64 -7.63
C SER A 597 -17.86 1.71 -6.59
N GLU A 598 -18.81 2.63 -6.77
CA GLU A 598 -19.96 2.81 -5.87
C GLU A 598 -20.91 1.60 -5.90
N ILE A 599 -21.18 1.03 -7.08
CA ILE A 599 -22.04 -0.16 -7.19
C ILE A 599 -21.33 -1.39 -6.62
N ALA A 600 -20.01 -1.52 -6.80
CA ALA A 600 -19.24 -2.62 -6.20
C ALA A 600 -19.32 -2.60 -4.67
N LYS A 601 -19.17 -1.43 -4.03
CA LYS A 601 -19.34 -1.29 -2.56
C LYS A 601 -20.77 -1.68 -2.12
N LYS A 602 -21.79 -1.32 -2.90
CA LYS A 602 -23.19 -1.71 -2.62
C LYS A 602 -23.43 -3.21 -2.78
N ILE A 603 -22.81 -3.85 -3.78
CA ILE A 603 -22.89 -5.30 -4.01
C ILE A 603 -22.21 -6.05 -2.86
N GLN A 604 -20.98 -5.67 -2.52
CA GLN A 604 -20.21 -6.22 -1.41
C GLN A 604 -21.01 -6.13 -0.09
N GLY A 605 -21.59 -4.96 0.20
CA GLY A 605 -22.41 -4.77 1.39
C GLY A 605 -23.72 -5.57 1.42
N ARG A 606 -24.26 -6.02 0.28
CA ARG A 606 -25.50 -6.83 0.20
C ARG A 606 -25.24 -8.33 0.16
N LEU A 607 -24.13 -8.75 -0.43
CA LEU A 607 -23.78 -10.16 -0.61
C LEU A 607 -22.91 -10.63 0.56
N ASP A 608 -21.64 -10.30 0.50
CA ASP A 608 -20.66 -10.66 1.51
C ASP A 608 -19.55 -9.59 1.56
N LYS A 609 -19.24 -9.14 2.77
CA LYS A 609 -18.20 -8.14 3.02
C LYS A 609 -16.79 -8.68 2.78
N GLU A 610 -16.62 -10.00 2.77
CA GLU A 610 -15.33 -10.66 2.54
C GLU A 610 -14.94 -10.74 1.05
N LEU A 611 -15.82 -10.35 0.12
CA LEU A 611 -15.49 -10.33 -1.31
C LEU A 611 -14.55 -9.19 -1.68
N ASP A 612 -13.41 -9.49 -2.32
CA ASP A 612 -12.45 -8.51 -2.85
C ASP A 612 -13.14 -7.50 -3.80
N LEU A 613 -13.12 -6.22 -3.40
CA LEU A 613 -13.82 -5.14 -4.12
C LEU A 613 -13.28 -4.99 -5.56
N ASP A 614 -11.98 -5.16 -5.73
CA ASP A 614 -11.26 -5.03 -7.00
C ASP A 614 -11.69 -6.14 -7.99
N TYR A 615 -11.98 -7.33 -7.47
CA TYR A 615 -12.52 -8.47 -8.20
C TYR A 615 -13.95 -8.18 -8.63
N ILE A 616 -14.81 -7.71 -7.72
CA ILE A 616 -16.19 -7.30 -8.06
C ILE A 616 -16.16 -6.31 -9.25
N ILE A 617 -15.32 -5.27 -9.18
CA ILE A 617 -15.19 -4.26 -10.24
C ILE A 617 -14.79 -4.87 -11.60
N ARG A 618 -13.90 -5.86 -11.59
CA ARG A 618 -13.42 -6.57 -12.79
C ARG A 618 -14.47 -7.51 -13.37
N ALA A 619 -15.28 -8.14 -12.53
CA ALA A 619 -16.38 -9.03 -12.93
C ALA A 619 -17.53 -8.24 -13.59
N LEU A 620 -17.80 -7.01 -13.13
CA LEU A 620 -18.95 -6.23 -13.58
C LEU A 620 -18.95 -5.85 -15.09
N PRO A 621 -20.13 -5.76 -15.72
CA PRO A 621 -20.32 -5.26 -17.09
C PRO A 621 -19.69 -3.87 -17.32
N PRO A 622 -19.24 -3.54 -18.54
CA PRO A 622 -18.65 -2.24 -18.82
C PRO A 622 -19.71 -1.14 -18.83
N GLY A 623 -19.62 -0.18 -17.90
CA GLY A 623 -20.53 0.96 -17.84
C GLY A 623 -20.97 1.30 -16.43
N LYS A 624 -22.00 2.11 -16.33
CA LYS A 624 -22.71 2.42 -15.09
C LYS A 624 -23.83 1.41 -14.90
N SER A 625 -24.03 0.95 -13.68
CA SER A 625 -25.01 -0.09 -13.36
C SER A 625 -25.70 0.24 -12.05
N ASP A 626 -26.98 -0.09 -11.96
CA ASP A 626 -27.76 -0.01 -10.72
C ASP A 626 -28.24 -1.42 -10.34
N ILE A 627 -28.44 -1.68 -9.04
CA ILE A 627 -29.06 -2.94 -8.60
C ILE A 627 -30.55 -2.87 -8.91
N LYS A 628 -31.08 -3.95 -9.50
CA LYS A 628 -32.52 -4.11 -9.70
C LYS A 628 -33.15 -4.43 -8.35
N GLU A 629 -34.03 -3.56 -7.87
CA GLU A 629 -34.78 -3.75 -6.62
C GLU A 629 -35.84 -4.83 -6.73
#